data_AF-A0A9P0KY54-F1
#
_entry.id   AF-A0A9P0KY54-F1
#
_cell.length_a   1.000
_cell.length_b   1.000
_cell.length_c   1.000
_cell.angle_alpha   90.00
_cell.angle_beta   90.00
_cell.angle_gamma   90.00
#
_symmetry.space_group_name_H-M   'P 1'
#
loop_
_entity.id
_entity.type
_entity.pdbx_description
1 polymer ?
#
loop_
_entity_poly.entity_id
_entity_poly.type
_entity_poly.pdbx_seq_one_letter_code
_entity_poly.pdbx_strand_id
1 'polypeptide(L)'
;MPIACLLPKQVNLLASSGGHSTGSRERNSRRVSVNIGVIVIDLITNGQCWIELDLFPGTQAVNVYAFEQLRIFLSTPFNIKMCRFCFSVKPPFHSFFIICRNKMQQNSNCAICSYPLARGNCRIVGKRGISTLITQSKRVEDKKWLDWEKKEKLDCHEKCRLSYSVSGTYTQHFALNAPNNNVVAARDEVPDFHYADNCFICGLSIIKDAKTKICTDTQKETRDNLIAMGKERNDSLGISVVERLENISCLIRVQGRYHRTCMSHFNAYGLKTNIDDLNWSRIDSLLEPVWQVLEEDKNVIHYLSKLVELVDDDSIDRRTLAGHIKKRYGEEVECSIMGGKDIRYEPSNQFVSHLSSDYPPHFSFFIEHFLLIADEEEDKKAKSVKRDMISQCILSFIQPRTFLSTLHLSIGTLILRKTGSKYIINLLHALGVCTSYYNIELYEASTIVNPPRFIIEKPFVQFVFDNTDHNVRTLDGRETFHCLGGIQVYTPEHEITQCGSVEKLTEMPSANILAKQEQIPIFPYVEPPKEGLKLIEFIDTNLLTMVDMPLFPPTYSTYLWAKYVDPENVPAWRGFMELFSENESFQRSGVQCQQFINEVPSSLTTIYTSIMHAKSETRKCGQKTTILTYDLPLYMKCRDIIAKLMLPDVFVRLGGFHMLMSFLGAIGIIMGGSGLESIWELAYASESIKKMMDGHNYSRAVRAHILKFKALGIVICVSIEEKGEIKGVIASLMRVWQKNPLKLGDSDSDKDLKKMSDLFYTKLKQLKNNDPTAKLWVQYIEAVLFVLRFIEAERLGNWDLHPITLVKLLQHIRDSVLP
;
A
#
# COMPACT_ATOMS: atom_id res chain seq x y z
N MET A 1 17.33 16.55 -36.06
CA MET A 1 18.51 16.24 -35.24
C MET A 1 18.08 15.35 -34.08
N PRO A 2 18.34 14.03 -34.12
CA PRO A 2 18.24 13.17 -32.95
C PRO A 2 19.59 13.21 -32.21
N ILE A 3 19.61 13.65 -30.95
CA ILE A 3 20.78 13.51 -30.07
C ILE A 3 20.42 12.55 -28.95
N ALA A 4 21.23 11.49 -28.94
CA ALA A 4 21.41 10.36 -28.05
C ALA A 4 21.04 10.50 -26.56
N CYS A 5 20.46 9.40 -26.07
CA CYS A 5 20.54 8.94 -24.70
C CYS A 5 21.99 8.86 -24.19
N LEU A 6 22.23 9.35 -22.97
CA LEU A 6 23.40 9.02 -22.16
C LEU A 6 22.96 8.03 -21.07
N LEU A 7 23.26 6.75 -21.28
CA LEU A 7 23.37 5.72 -20.24
C LEU A 7 24.85 5.33 -20.14
N PRO A 8 25.50 5.35 -18.95
CA PRO A 8 26.84 4.80 -18.81
C PRO A 8 26.82 3.30 -18.47
N LYS A 9 27.39 2.52 -19.41
CA LYS A 9 28.36 1.42 -19.26
C LYS A 9 28.03 0.21 -18.37
N GLN A 10 27.86 -0.95 -19.03
CA GLN A 10 28.61 -2.16 -18.70
C GLN A 10 29.42 -2.62 -19.94
N VAL A 11 30.60 -3.19 -19.67
CA VAL A 11 31.75 -3.34 -20.56
C VAL A 11 31.94 -4.80 -21.01
N ASN A 12 32.07 -4.97 -22.34
CA ASN A 12 32.88 -5.85 -23.20
C ASN A 12 33.19 -7.33 -22.88
N LEU A 13 33.06 -8.14 -23.95
CA LEU A 13 34.05 -9.11 -24.49
C LEU A 13 33.93 -9.02 -26.04
N LEU A 14 34.88 -8.40 -26.78
CA LEU A 14 36.04 -9.00 -27.51
C LEU A 14 35.64 -10.20 -28.41
N ALA A 15 35.98 -10.32 -29.71
CA ALA A 15 37.01 -9.68 -30.55
C ALA A 15 36.71 -9.86 -32.07
N SER A 16 37.32 -8.96 -32.87
CA SER A 16 37.86 -9.04 -34.27
C SER A 16 37.80 -10.38 -35.03
N SER A 17 37.73 -10.50 -36.36
CA SER A 17 38.10 -9.62 -37.49
C SER A 17 37.77 -10.34 -38.82
N GLY A 18 37.40 -9.57 -39.85
CA GLY A 18 37.90 -9.77 -41.22
C GLY A 18 37.06 -10.59 -42.21
N GLY A 19 36.95 -10.06 -43.43
CA GLY A 19 36.97 -10.90 -44.63
C GLY A 19 35.72 -10.85 -45.53
N HIS A 20 35.96 -10.62 -46.80
CA HIS A 20 34.99 -10.38 -47.87
C HIS A 20 34.24 -11.63 -48.39
N SER A 21 33.16 -11.30 -49.11
CA SER A 21 32.69 -11.88 -50.39
C SER A 21 31.88 -13.18 -50.42
N THR A 22 30.67 -13.01 -50.97
CA THR A 22 29.97 -13.82 -51.99
C THR A 22 29.55 -15.26 -51.68
N GLY A 23 28.26 -15.56 -51.91
CA GLY A 23 27.82 -16.91 -52.30
C GLY A 23 26.61 -17.44 -51.55
N SER A 24 25.44 -17.24 -52.16
CA SER A 24 24.19 -18.02 -52.05
C SER A 24 24.18 -19.31 -51.21
N ARG A 25 23.20 -19.44 -50.31
CA ARG A 25 22.11 -20.45 -50.42
C ARG A 25 21.07 -20.25 -49.32
N GLU A 26 19.83 -20.11 -49.76
CA GLU A 26 18.62 -20.06 -48.95
C GLU A 26 18.48 -21.27 -48.02
N ARG A 27 18.20 -21.01 -46.73
CA ARG A 27 17.29 -21.82 -45.92
C ARG A 27 16.45 -20.90 -45.05
N ASN A 28 15.14 -21.00 -45.26
CA ASN A 28 14.06 -20.23 -44.66
C ASN A 28 14.23 -19.98 -43.15
N SER A 29 14.45 -18.72 -42.76
CA SER A 29 13.95 -18.19 -41.49
C SER A 29 12.75 -17.29 -41.80
N ARG A 30 11.55 -17.76 -41.47
CA ARG A 30 10.36 -16.90 -41.47
C ARG A 30 10.59 -15.83 -40.41
N ARG A 31 10.83 -14.59 -40.85
CA ARG A 31 10.65 -13.40 -40.02
C ARG A 31 9.19 -13.40 -39.53
N VAL A 32 8.98 -13.64 -38.24
CA VAL A 32 7.70 -13.33 -37.60
C VAL A 32 7.68 -11.82 -37.41
N SER A 33 7.01 -11.12 -38.33
CA SER A 33 6.61 -9.74 -38.14
C SER A 33 5.51 -9.71 -37.08
N VAL A 34 5.81 -9.16 -35.90
CA VAL A 34 4.80 -8.80 -34.90
C VAL A 34 3.98 -7.64 -35.48
N ASN A 35 2.79 -7.94 -35.99
CA ASN A 35 1.84 -6.90 -36.41
C ASN A 35 1.18 -6.30 -35.17
N ILE A 36 1.77 -5.22 -34.67
CA ILE A 36 1.16 -4.36 -33.66
C ILE A 36 0.00 -3.64 -34.36
N GLY A 37 -1.24 -3.91 -33.95
CA GLY A 37 -2.35 -3.01 -34.26
C GLY A 37 -2.04 -1.65 -33.64
N VAL A 38 -1.86 -0.62 -34.46
CA VAL A 38 -1.60 0.74 -33.98
C VAL A 38 -2.94 1.34 -33.56
N ILE A 39 -3.09 1.66 -32.28
CA ILE A 39 -4.17 2.56 -31.85
C ILE A 39 -3.67 3.98 -32.08
N VAL A 40 -4.14 4.64 -33.13
CA VAL A 40 -3.98 6.09 -33.30
C VAL A 40 -5.13 6.76 -32.58
N ILE A 41 -4.85 7.43 -31.46
CA ILE A 41 -5.81 8.29 -30.77
C ILE A 41 -5.52 9.72 -31.20
N ASP A 42 -6.23 10.21 -32.21
CA ASP A 42 -6.12 11.61 -32.62
C ASP A 42 -6.92 12.50 -31.65
N LEU A 43 -6.20 13.31 -30.87
CA LEU A 43 -6.78 14.36 -30.04
C LEU A 43 -7.16 15.55 -30.92
N ILE A 44 -8.41 15.58 -31.42
CA ILE A 44 -8.98 16.78 -32.03
C ILE A 44 -9.80 17.56 -30.98
N THR A 45 -9.61 18.87 -31.00
CA THR A 45 -9.98 19.89 -30.00
C THR A 45 -11.47 20.14 -29.72
N ASN A 46 -12.37 19.18 -29.95
CA ASN A 46 -13.83 19.37 -29.77
C ASN A 46 -14.53 18.34 -28.87
N GLY A 47 -13.80 17.63 -28.00
CA GLY A 47 -14.43 16.80 -26.96
C GLY A 47 -15.08 15.51 -27.47
N GLN A 48 -14.65 15.00 -28.61
CA GLN A 48 -14.96 13.65 -29.09
C GLN A 48 -13.65 12.88 -29.30
N CYS A 49 -13.58 11.67 -28.75
CA CYS A 49 -12.46 10.75 -28.93
C CYS A 49 -12.83 9.77 -30.05
N TRP A 50 -11.96 9.63 -31.05
CA TRP A 50 -12.09 8.61 -32.08
C TRP A 50 -11.05 7.53 -31.83
N ILE A 51 -11.47 6.27 -31.79
CA ILE A 51 -10.59 5.11 -31.75
C ILE A 51 -10.73 4.45 -33.12
N GLU A 52 -9.71 4.59 -33.96
CA GLU A 52 -9.64 3.88 -35.24
C GLU A 52 -8.84 2.59 -35.01
N LEU A 53 -9.48 1.44 -35.24
CA LEU A 53 -8.89 0.12 -35.12
C LEU A 53 -8.90 -0.54 -36.50
N ASP A 54 -7.74 -0.61 -37.14
CA ASP A 54 -7.58 -1.33 -38.41
C ASP A 54 -7.65 -2.85 -38.16
N LEU A 55 -8.79 -3.46 -38.49
CA LEU A 55 -8.98 -4.91 -38.45
C LEU A 55 -8.67 -5.52 -39.82
N PHE A 56 -7.66 -6.40 -39.89
CA PHE A 56 -7.37 -7.17 -41.10
C PHE A 56 -8.46 -8.23 -41.38
N PRO A 57 -8.66 -8.64 -42.65
CA PRO A 57 -9.89 -9.33 -43.11
C PRO A 57 -10.10 -10.78 -42.60
N GLY A 58 -9.25 -11.30 -41.72
CA GLY A 58 -9.16 -12.73 -41.41
C GLY A 58 -9.92 -13.23 -40.17
N THR A 59 -10.48 -12.36 -39.33
CA THR A 59 -11.07 -12.76 -38.03
C THR A 59 -12.41 -12.09 -37.77
N GLN A 60 -13.36 -12.23 -38.71
CA GLN A 60 -14.62 -11.46 -38.68
C GLN A 60 -15.69 -11.98 -37.71
N ALA A 61 -15.73 -13.26 -37.32
CA ALA A 61 -16.85 -13.78 -36.51
C ALA A 61 -16.67 -13.61 -34.99
N VAL A 62 -15.48 -13.89 -34.46
CA VAL A 62 -15.20 -13.83 -33.02
C VAL A 62 -14.96 -12.38 -32.55
N ASN A 63 -14.42 -11.53 -33.42
CA ASN A 63 -14.23 -10.12 -33.10
C ASN A 63 -15.54 -9.35 -32.96
N VAL A 64 -16.58 -9.64 -33.75
CA VAL A 64 -17.85 -8.88 -33.70
C VAL A 64 -18.58 -9.05 -32.37
N TYR A 65 -18.59 -10.25 -31.79
CA TYR A 65 -19.22 -10.50 -30.49
C TYR A 65 -18.44 -9.81 -29.35
N ALA A 66 -17.11 -9.93 -29.35
CA ALA A 66 -16.26 -9.25 -28.38
C ALA A 66 -16.31 -7.71 -28.52
N PHE A 67 -16.43 -7.18 -29.75
CA PHE A 67 -16.57 -5.75 -30.01
C PHE A 67 -17.92 -5.20 -29.58
N GLU A 68 -19.01 -5.95 -29.76
CA GLU A 68 -20.33 -5.56 -29.25
C GLU A 68 -20.34 -5.55 -27.71
N GLN A 69 -19.70 -6.52 -27.05
CA GLN A 69 -19.53 -6.49 -25.58
C GLN A 69 -18.71 -5.28 -25.11
N LEU A 70 -17.64 -4.91 -25.83
CA LEU A 70 -16.83 -3.73 -25.54
C LEU A 70 -17.59 -2.42 -25.82
N ARG A 71 -18.37 -2.35 -26.90
CA ARG A 71 -19.24 -1.22 -27.26
C ARG A 71 -20.32 -1.01 -26.23
N ILE A 72 -20.94 -2.11 -25.75
CA ILE A 72 -21.90 -2.10 -24.65
C ILE A 72 -21.22 -1.53 -23.40
N PHE A 73 -20.07 -2.10 -22.99
CA PHE A 73 -19.29 -1.66 -21.81
C PHE A 73 -18.86 -0.19 -21.86
N LEU A 74 -18.46 0.33 -23.02
CA LEU A 74 -17.99 1.70 -23.23
C LEU A 74 -19.14 2.71 -23.46
N SER A 75 -20.35 2.24 -23.73
CA SER A 75 -21.51 3.10 -23.92
C SER A 75 -22.15 3.52 -22.59
N THR A 76 -21.54 4.56 -21.99
CA THR A 76 -22.08 5.61 -21.08
C THR A 76 -21.64 5.61 -19.60
N PRO A 77 -21.45 6.82 -18.99
CA PRO A 77 -21.91 8.14 -19.42
C PRO A 77 -20.79 9.19 -19.57
N PHE A 78 -20.33 9.40 -20.81
CA PHE A 78 -19.96 10.72 -21.32
C PHE A 78 -20.51 10.82 -22.75
N ASN A 79 -20.86 12.04 -23.15
CA ASN A 79 -21.70 12.39 -24.31
C ASN A 79 -21.02 12.13 -25.68
N ILE A 80 -20.53 10.92 -25.94
CA ILE A 80 -19.98 10.51 -27.24
C ILE A 80 -21.15 10.05 -28.12
N LYS A 81 -21.70 10.97 -28.92
CA LYS A 81 -22.59 10.60 -30.03
C LYS A 81 -21.76 9.87 -31.09
N MET A 82 -21.82 8.54 -31.14
CA MET A 82 -21.44 7.81 -32.36
C MET A 82 -22.55 7.96 -33.40
N CYS A 83 -22.30 8.69 -34.48
CA CYS A 83 -23.20 8.76 -35.63
C CYS A 83 -22.51 8.23 -36.89
N ARG A 84 -23.17 7.25 -37.54
CA ARG A 84 -23.06 6.76 -38.93
C ARG A 84 -21.65 6.58 -39.55
N PHE A 85 -21.36 5.32 -39.89
CA PHE A 85 -20.23 4.90 -40.73
C PHE A 85 -20.38 5.41 -42.17
N CYS A 86 -19.34 6.04 -42.71
CA CYS A 86 -19.21 6.36 -44.13
C CYS A 86 -17.90 5.75 -44.65
N PHE A 87 -17.98 4.83 -45.61
CA PHE A 87 -16.81 4.30 -46.31
C PHE A 87 -16.32 5.36 -47.31
N SER A 88 -15.09 5.85 -47.17
CA SER A 88 -14.40 6.53 -48.27
C SER A 88 -12.88 6.41 -48.15
N VAL A 89 -12.25 6.17 -49.30
CA VAL A 89 -10.84 5.86 -49.52
C VAL A 89 -10.09 7.10 -50.00
N LYS A 90 -9.00 7.46 -49.29
CA LYS A 90 -7.80 8.28 -49.69
C LYS A 90 -7.95 9.81 -49.96
N PRO A 91 -6.84 10.59 -50.03
CA PRO A 91 -5.77 10.81 -49.05
C PRO A 91 -5.39 12.35 -48.95
N PRO A 92 -4.17 12.75 -48.50
CA PRO A 92 -3.94 13.77 -47.46
C PRO A 92 -3.85 15.23 -47.97
N PHE A 93 -3.89 16.24 -47.09
CA PHE A 93 -2.93 17.35 -47.01
C PHE A 93 -3.36 18.52 -46.09
N HIS A 94 -2.33 19.14 -45.52
CA HIS A 94 -2.20 20.52 -44.99
C HIS A 94 -2.65 20.87 -43.56
N SER A 95 -1.60 20.98 -42.74
CA SER A 95 -1.45 21.79 -41.53
C SER A 95 -1.87 23.26 -41.71
N PHE A 96 -2.60 23.81 -40.73
CA PHE A 96 -2.56 25.23 -40.35
C PHE A 96 -2.93 25.40 -38.86
N PHE A 97 -1.98 25.95 -38.09
CA PHE A 97 -2.22 26.54 -36.76
C PHE A 97 -2.63 28.01 -36.93
N ILE A 98 -3.62 28.48 -36.18
CA ILE A 98 -3.75 29.88 -35.77
C ILE A 98 -3.97 29.93 -34.26
N ILE A 99 -3.00 30.54 -33.57
CA ILE A 99 -3.09 30.96 -32.17
C ILE A 99 -3.84 32.30 -32.15
N CYS A 100 -4.92 32.40 -31.37
CA CYS A 100 -5.42 33.68 -30.90
C CYS A 100 -5.43 33.72 -29.37
N ARG A 101 -4.37 34.33 -28.82
CA ARG A 101 -4.38 34.96 -27.49
C ARG A 101 -5.41 36.09 -27.51
N ASN A 102 -6.35 36.11 -26.56
CA ASN A 102 -6.98 37.35 -26.11
C ASN A 102 -6.87 37.38 -24.58
N LYS A 103 -5.88 38.07 -24.04
CA LYS A 103 -5.97 39.47 -23.55
C LYS A 103 -7.12 39.64 -22.56
N MET A 104 -6.75 39.54 -21.28
CA MET A 104 -7.40 40.27 -20.21
C MET A 104 -7.49 41.76 -20.56
N GLN A 105 -8.70 42.31 -20.48
CA GLN A 105 -9.07 43.69 -20.14
C GLN A 105 -10.61 43.74 -20.11
N GLN A 106 -11.32 44.55 -19.35
CA GLN A 106 -11.16 45.24 -18.09
C GLN A 106 -12.61 45.70 -17.75
N ASN A 107 -12.96 45.82 -16.47
CA ASN A 107 -14.13 46.55 -15.96
C ASN A 107 -15.54 46.21 -16.51
N SER A 108 -15.96 44.95 -16.50
CA SER A 108 -17.39 44.63 -16.54
C SER A 108 -17.94 44.33 -15.14
N ASN A 109 -19.03 45.00 -14.80
CA ASN A 109 -19.81 44.73 -13.59
C ASN A 109 -20.80 43.59 -13.86
N CYS A 110 -21.01 42.75 -12.85
CA CYS A 110 -22.01 41.68 -12.89
C CYS A 110 -23.40 42.27 -13.15
N ALA A 111 -24.11 41.76 -14.16
CA ALA A 111 -25.42 42.27 -14.55
C ALA A 111 -26.51 42.13 -13.45
N ILE A 112 -26.30 41.26 -12.45
CA ILE A 112 -27.28 40.97 -11.39
C ILE A 112 -27.02 41.81 -10.12
N CYS A 113 -25.76 41.89 -9.67
CA CYS A 113 -25.37 42.56 -8.42
C CYS A 113 -24.57 43.85 -8.60
N SER A 114 -24.24 44.22 -9.85
CA SER A 114 -23.49 45.43 -10.22
C SER A 114 -22.07 45.55 -9.66
N TYR A 115 -21.53 44.51 -9.02
CA TYR A 115 -20.15 44.46 -8.55
C TYR A 115 -19.16 43.97 -9.64
N PRO A 116 -17.87 44.36 -9.57
CA PRO A 116 -16.86 43.94 -10.54
C PRO A 116 -16.71 42.41 -10.62
N LEU A 117 -16.57 41.91 -11.84
CA LEU A 117 -16.40 40.47 -12.10
C LEU A 117 -15.03 39.91 -11.63
N ALA A 118 -14.10 40.75 -11.19
CA ALA A 118 -12.79 40.32 -10.68
C ALA A 118 -12.81 39.49 -9.37
N ARG A 119 -13.95 39.38 -8.67
CA ARG A 119 -14.06 38.77 -7.32
C ARG A 119 -14.64 37.34 -7.26
N GLY A 120 -14.86 36.63 -8.38
CA GLY A 120 -15.35 35.25 -8.33
C GLY A 120 -15.47 34.53 -9.68
N ASN A 121 -15.92 33.27 -9.68
CA ASN A 121 -16.18 32.50 -10.92
C ASN A 121 -17.25 33.22 -11.76
N CYS A 122 -16.86 33.66 -12.95
CA CYS A 122 -17.70 34.44 -13.87
C CYS A 122 -18.16 33.59 -15.05
N ARG A 123 -19.38 33.84 -15.52
CA ARG A 123 -19.94 33.13 -16.66
C ARG A 123 -20.70 34.09 -17.57
N ILE A 124 -20.54 33.89 -18.88
CA ILE A 124 -21.31 34.59 -19.91
C ILE A 124 -22.62 33.83 -20.13
N VAL A 125 -23.75 34.49 -19.89
CA VAL A 125 -25.09 33.94 -20.11
C VAL A 125 -25.56 34.32 -21.51
N GLY A 126 -25.79 33.33 -22.38
CA GLY A 126 -26.33 33.53 -23.73
C GLY A 126 -27.86 33.64 -23.77
N LYS A 127 -28.43 33.92 -24.96
CA LYS A 127 -29.86 34.21 -25.22
C LYS A 127 -30.88 33.34 -24.44
N ARG A 128 -30.71 32.01 -24.38
CA ARG A 128 -31.62 31.12 -23.62
C ARG A 128 -31.60 31.34 -22.10
N GLY A 129 -30.44 31.69 -21.54
CA GLY A 129 -30.36 31.99 -20.11
C GLY A 129 -30.86 33.40 -19.77
N ILE A 130 -30.75 34.34 -20.71
CA ILE A 130 -31.28 35.71 -20.56
C ILE A 130 -32.82 35.69 -20.48
N SER A 131 -33.50 34.87 -21.29
CA SER A 131 -34.97 34.78 -21.23
C SER A 131 -35.47 34.26 -19.87
N THR A 132 -34.73 33.34 -19.23
CA THR A 132 -35.04 32.86 -17.88
C THR A 132 -34.88 33.98 -16.84
N LEU A 133 -33.79 34.77 -16.94
CA LEU A 133 -33.54 35.89 -16.04
C LEU A 133 -34.53 37.04 -16.24
N ILE A 134 -34.96 37.33 -17.47
CA ILE A 134 -36.01 38.32 -17.78
C ILE A 134 -37.34 37.91 -17.17
N THR A 135 -37.72 36.63 -17.29
CA THR A 135 -38.97 36.10 -16.72
C THR A 135 -38.96 36.26 -15.21
N GLN A 136 -37.82 35.99 -14.56
CA GLN A 136 -37.68 36.13 -13.12
C GLN A 136 -37.64 37.60 -12.67
N SER A 137 -36.95 38.48 -13.40
CA SER A 137 -36.93 39.93 -13.13
C SER A 137 -38.31 40.58 -13.27
N LYS A 138 -39.12 40.16 -14.25
CA LYS A 138 -40.54 40.55 -14.36
C LYS A 138 -41.36 40.04 -13.17
N ARG A 139 -41.05 38.85 -12.65
CA ARG A 139 -41.72 38.24 -11.48
C ARG A 139 -41.36 38.90 -10.14
N VAL A 140 -40.13 39.39 -9.98
CA VAL A 140 -39.69 40.10 -8.75
C VAL A 140 -39.79 41.63 -8.85
N GLU A 141 -40.36 42.14 -9.94
CA GLU A 141 -40.62 43.56 -10.21
C GLU A 141 -39.40 44.50 -10.09
N ASP A 142 -38.18 43.99 -10.24
CA ASP A 142 -36.94 44.76 -10.01
C ASP A 142 -36.48 45.57 -11.23
N LYS A 143 -37.29 45.60 -12.29
CA LYS A 143 -37.11 46.37 -13.55
C LYS A 143 -35.80 46.11 -14.33
N LYS A 144 -34.94 45.19 -13.89
CA LYS A 144 -33.68 44.86 -14.57
C LYS A 144 -33.89 44.26 -15.96
N TRP A 145 -35.04 43.63 -16.18
CA TRP A 145 -35.44 43.08 -17.48
C TRP A 145 -35.47 44.13 -18.60
N LEU A 146 -35.73 45.41 -18.30
CA LEU A 146 -35.75 46.49 -19.30
C LEU A 146 -34.40 46.66 -20.01
N ASP A 147 -33.31 46.47 -19.28
CA ASP A 147 -31.94 46.57 -19.81
C ASP A 147 -31.43 45.26 -20.42
N TRP A 148 -32.07 44.13 -20.10
CA TRP A 148 -31.66 42.80 -20.56
C TRP A 148 -32.36 42.37 -21.85
N GLU A 149 -33.56 42.91 -22.13
CA GLU A 149 -34.40 42.54 -23.27
C GLU A 149 -33.73 42.81 -24.63
N LYS A 150 -32.76 43.74 -24.67
CA LYS A 150 -32.01 44.12 -25.89
C LYS A 150 -30.59 43.54 -25.97
N LYS A 151 -30.19 42.64 -25.05
CA LYS A 151 -28.81 42.11 -24.96
C LYS A 151 -28.72 40.65 -25.41
N GLU A 152 -27.71 40.32 -26.22
CA GLU A 152 -27.47 38.94 -26.67
C GLU A 152 -26.64 38.09 -25.69
N LYS A 153 -25.86 38.75 -24.83
CA LYS A 153 -24.99 38.15 -23.80
C LYS A 153 -24.99 39.01 -22.53
N LEU A 154 -24.97 38.36 -21.36
CA LEU A 154 -24.86 39.02 -20.05
C LEU A 154 -23.73 38.37 -19.23
N ASP A 155 -22.86 39.20 -18.65
CA ASP A 155 -21.82 38.73 -17.75
C ASP A 155 -22.29 38.79 -16.29
N CYS A 156 -22.26 37.67 -15.58
CA CYS A 156 -22.61 37.63 -14.16
C CYS A 156 -21.80 36.59 -13.36
N HIS A 157 -21.74 36.76 -12.04
CA HIS A 157 -21.17 35.74 -11.16
C HIS A 157 -22.05 34.49 -11.15
N GLU A 158 -21.43 33.31 -11.13
CA GLU A 158 -22.16 32.03 -11.15
C GLU A 158 -23.11 31.88 -9.95
N LYS A 159 -22.66 32.29 -8.76
CA LYS A 159 -23.50 32.31 -7.55
C LYS A 159 -24.70 33.26 -7.67
N CYS A 160 -24.51 34.44 -8.28
CA CYS A 160 -25.59 35.41 -8.47
C CYS A 160 -26.66 34.88 -9.44
N ARG A 161 -26.26 34.18 -10.51
CA ARG A 161 -27.22 33.52 -11.40
C ARG A 161 -28.03 32.47 -10.66
N LEU A 162 -27.35 31.58 -9.91
CA LEU A 162 -28.01 30.49 -9.20
C LEU A 162 -28.98 31.02 -8.13
N SER A 163 -28.58 32.02 -7.34
CA SER A 163 -29.48 32.60 -6.34
C SER A 163 -30.66 33.35 -6.96
N TYR A 164 -30.40 34.16 -7.98
CA TYR A 164 -31.45 34.94 -8.65
C TYR A 164 -32.46 34.06 -9.38
N SER A 165 -32.04 32.89 -9.89
CA SER A 165 -32.93 31.93 -10.58
C SER A 165 -33.79 31.09 -9.63
N VAL A 166 -33.43 31.01 -8.34
CA VAL A 166 -34.00 30.01 -7.40
C VAL A 166 -34.86 30.64 -6.31
N SER A 167 -34.78 31.95 -6.01
CA SER A 167 -35.61 32.53 -4.94
C SER A 167 -36.11 33.96 -5.19
N GLY A 168 -37.37 34.22 -4.79
CA GLY A 168 -37.96 35.55 -4.65
C GLY A 168 -37.45 36.32 -3.41
N THR A 169 -36.20 36.08 -2.97
CA THR A 169 -35.61 36.64 -1.74
C THR A 169 -34.23 37.27 -2.00
N TYR A 170 -34.08 37.98 -3.12
CA TYR A 170 -32.82 38.68 -3.45
C TYR A 170 -32.57 39.92 -2.56
N THR A 171 -33.61 40.52 -1.97
CA THR A 171 -33.52 41.79 -1.23
C THR A 171 -33.16 41.68 0.26
N GLN A 172 -32.90 40.49 0.82
CA GLN A 172 -32.58 40.35 2.25
C GLN A 172 -31.11 40.02 2.57
N HIS A 173 -30.25 39.83 1.56
CA HIS A 173 -28.88 39.36 1.82
C HIS A 173 -27.81 40.47 1.96
N PHE A 174 -28.20 41.76 1.95
CA PHE A 174 -27.27 42.90 2.06
C PHE A 174 -27.64 43.97 3.12
N ALA A 175 -28.54 43.67 4.06
CA ALA A 175 -28.92 44.58 5.15
C ALA A 175 -28.45 44.11 6.55
N LEU A 176 -27.35 43.37 6.64
CA LEU A 176 -26.71 43.00 7.90
C LEU A 176 -25.38 43.75 8.06
N ASN A 177 -25.45 45.05 8.32
CA ASN A 177 -24.40 45.87 8.92
C ASN A 177 -24.99 47.23 9.34
N ALA A 178 -25.83 47.21 10.37
CA ALA A 178 -26.15 48.38 11.21
C ALA A 178 -26.71 47.88 12.56
N PRO A 179 -26.41 48.56 13.68
CA PRO A 179 -26.67 48.06 15.03
C PRO A 179 -28.18 48.10 15.36
N ASN A 180 -28.72 46.98 15.85
CA ASN A 180 -30.10 46.91 16.33
C ASN A 180 -30.24 47.57 17.71
N ASN A 181 -31.09 48.58 17.78
CA ASN A 181 -31.76 49.02 19.01
C ASN A 181 -33.06 48.22 19.20
N ASN A 182 -33.35 47.95 20.47
CA ASN A 182 -34.50 47.24 21.02
C ASN A 182 -35.87 47.75 20.53
N VAL A 183 -36.85 46.84 20.35
CA VAL A 183 -38.25 47.03 20.76
C VAL A 183 -38.93 45.68 21.11
N VAL A 184 -39.16 45.52 22.43
CA VAL A 184 -40.37 45.10 23.19
C VAL A 184 -41.40 44.10 22.61
N ALA A 185 -41.72 43.16 23.48
CA ALA A 185 -42.66 42.04 23.39
C ALA A 185 -44.16 42.38 23.44
N ALA A 186 -44.98 41.44 22.96
CA ALA A 186 -46.36 41.21 23.43
C ALA A 186 -46.49 39.75 23.90
N ARG A 187 -47.08 39.60 25.10
CA ARG A 187 -47.14 38.41 25.96
C ARG A 187 -48.15 37.38 25.44
N ASP A 188 -47.72 36.13 25.30
CA ASP A 188 -48.57 34.94 25.47
C ASP A 188 -48.03 34.24 26.75
N GLU A 189 -48.90 33.60 27.53
CA GLU A 189 -48.55 32.91 28.78
C GLU A 189 -47.45 31.85 28.54
N VAL A 190 -46.44 31.85 29.42
CA VAL A 190 -45.20 31.06 29.29
C VAL A 190 -45.51 29.58 29.51
N PRO A 191 -45.31 28.69 28.52
CA PRO A 191 -45.36 27.26 28.75
C PRO A 191 -44.08 26.82 29.49
N ASP A 192 -44.18 25.85 30.40
CA ASP A 192 -43.08 25.25 31.18
C ASP A 192 -41.98 24.56 30.34
N PHE A 193 -42.03 24.69 29.00
CA PHE A 193 -41.16 24.01 28.04
C PHE A 193 -40.38 25.01 27.16
N HIS A 194 -39.05 24.90 27.16
CA HIS A 194 -38.15 25.74 26.36
C HIS A 194 -38.03 25.25 24.90
N TYR A 195 -38.93 25.70 24.03
CA TYR A 195 -39.00 25.30 22.60
C TYR A 195 -37.77 25.65 21.74
N ALA A 196 -36.97 26.64 22.17
CA ALA A 196 -35.75 27.06 21.48
C ALA A 196 -34.55 26.16 21.81
N ASP A 197 -34.55 25.56 23.01
CA ASP A 197 -33.42 24.79 23.56
C ASP A 197 -33.68 23.28 23.59
N ASN A 198 -34.95 22.88 23.54
CA ASN A 198 -35.38 21.48 23.57
C ASN A 198 -36.20 21.12 22.33
N CYS A 199 -36.01 19.90 21.83
CA CYS A 199 -36.79 19.35 20.73
C CYS A 199 -38.25 19.17 21.15
N PHE A 200 -39.19 19.86 20.49
CA PHE A 200 -40.61 19.76 20.89
C PHE A 200 -41.23 18.37 20.68
N ILE A 201 -40.59 17.48 19.91
CA ILE A 201 -41.03 16.09 19.69
C ILE A 201 -40.56 15.17 20.82
N CYS A 202 -39.25 15.10 21.09
CA CYS A 202 -38.71 14.16 22.08
C CYS A 202 -38.46 14.76 23.47
N GLY A 203 -38.53 16.08 23.64
CA GLY A 203 -38.29 16.77 24.91
C GLY A 203 -36.82 16.93 25.30
N LEU A 204 -35.88 16.34 24.54
CA LEU A 204 -34.44 16.39 24.83
C LEU A 204 -33.79 17.70 24.36
N SER A 205 -32.72 18.09 25.04
CA SER A 205 -31.92 19.26 24.70
C SER A 205 -31.29 19.15 23.31
N ILE A 206 -31.26 20.27 22.61
CA ILE A 206 -30.68 20.44 21.29
C ILE A 206 -29.19 20.78 21.47
N ILE A 207 -28.37 19.74 21.63
CA ILE A 207 -26.92 19.87 21.71
C ILE A 207 -26.34 20.07 20.30
N LYS A 208 -25.40 21.01 20.14
CA LYS A 208 -24.68 21.27 18.87
C LYS A 208 -23.63 20.17 18.59
N ASP A 209 -24.06 18.92 18.43
CA ASP A 209 -23.20 17.86 17.90
C ASP A 209 -23.28 17.78 16.37
N ALA A 210 -22.13 17.59 15.72
CA ALA A 210 -21.98 17.63 14.26
C ALA A 210 -22.77 16.53 13.50
N LYS A 211 -23.34 15.54 14.21
CA LYS A 211 -24.06 14.41 13.62
C LYS A 211 -25.59 14.59 13.57
N THR A 212 -26.17 15.49 14.38
CA THR A 212 -27.63 15.68 14.47
C THR A 212 -28.08 16.93 13.72
N LYS A 213 -28.81 16.76 12.61
CA LYS A 213 -29.37 17.89 11.85
C LYS A 213 -30.59 18.47 12.58
N ILE A 214 -30.42 19.68 13.11
CA ILE A 214 -31.45 20.45 13.83
C ILE A 214 -32.25 21.27 12.81
N CYS A 215 -33.57 21.24 12.93
CA CYS A 215 -34.47 21.99 12.08
C CYS A 215 -35.35 22.93 12.91
N THR A 216 -35.59 24.13 12.38
CA THR A 216 -36.59 25.08 12.89
C THR A 216 -37.83 24.95 12.02
N ASP A 217 -39.01 24.98 12.64
CA ASP A 217 -40.23 25.04 11.87
C ASP A 217 -40.48 26.45 11.33
N THR A 218 -40.94 26.54 10.09
CA THR A 218 -41.25 27.80 9.40
C THR A 218 -42.69 27.85 8.91
N GLN A 219 -43.47 26.77 9.08
CA GLN A 219 -44.85 26.70 8.60
C GLN A 219 -45.85 26.88 9.75
N LYS A 220 -46.90 27.66 9.48
CA LYS A 220 -47.95 27.97 10.48
C LYS A 220 -48.80 26.76 10.83
N GLU A 221 -48.99 25.83 9.88
CA GLU A 221 -49.94 24.71 9.97
C GLU A 221 -49.34 23.46 10.66
N THR A 222 -48.02 23.38 10.83
CA THR A 222 -47.36 22.16 11.33
C THR A 222 -47.79 21.79 12.75
N ARG A 223 -48.08 22.78 13.60
CA ARG A 223 -48.55 22.56 14.97
C ARG A 223 -49.86 21.76 14.98
N ASP A 224 -50.84 22.19 14.19
CA ASP A 224 -52.18 21.60 14.19
C ASP A 224 -52.14 20.19 13.59
N ASN A 225 -51.33 19.97 12.56
CA ASN A 225 -51.08 18.64 11.99
C ASN A 225 -50.45 17.67 13.01
N LEU A 226 -49.46 18.14 13.78
CA LEU A 226 -48.82 17.32 14.80
C LEU A 226 -49.73 17.00 15.98
N ILE A 227 -50.63 17.92 16.35
CA ILE A 227 -51.65 17.66 17.38
C ILE A 227 -52.66 16.62 16.88
N ALA A 228 -53.13 16.75 15.63
CA ALA A 228 -54.04 15.77 15.03
C ALA A 228 -53.41 14.37 14.99
N MET A 229 -52.16 14.28 14.51
CA MET A 229 -51.40 13.03 14.50
C MET A 229 -51.13 12.51 15.91
N GLY A 230 -50.77 13.37 16.86
CA GLY A 230 -50.54 12.95 18.25
C GLY A 230 -51.79 12.36 18.92
N LYS A 231 -52.97 12.93 18.65
CA LYS A 231 -54.27 12.41 19.10
C LYS A 231 -54.63 11.08 18.43
N GLU A 232 -54.27 10.90 17.16
CA GLU A 232 -54.45 9.64 16.43
C GLU A 232 -53.50 8.53 16.92
N ARG A 233 -52.28 8.90 17.30
CA ARG A 233 -51.27 7.96 17.81
C ARG A 233 -51.67 7.33 19.14
N ASN A 234 -52.17 8.14 20.07
CA ASN A 234 -52.54 7.71 21.43
C ASN A 234 -51.44 6.91 22.18
N ASP A 235 -50.18 7.14 21.83
CA ASP A 235 -49.00 6.56 22.50
C ASP A 235 -48.32 7.61 23.41
N SER A 236 -47.42 7.18 24.30
CA SER A 236 -46.76 8.07 25.27
C SER A 236 -46.02 9.24 24.60
N LEU A 237 -45.45 9.01 23.40
CA LEU A 237 -44.83 10.05 22.61
C LEU A 237 -45.87 11.01 22.03
N GLY A 238 -46.96 10.51 21.43
CA GLY A 238 -48.07 11.30 20.88
C GLY A 238 -48.73 12.17 21.94
N ILE A 239 -49.04 11.62 23.11
CA ILE A 239 -49.59 12.37 24.26
C ILE A 239 -48.65 13.50 24.67
N SER A 240 -47.35 13.21 24.83
CA SER A 240 -46.36 14.23 25.23
C SER A 240 -46.18 15.34 24.19
N VAL A 241 -46.38 15.05 22.91
CA VAL A 241 -46.32 16.06 21.83
C VAL A 241 -47.59 16.91 21.83
N VAL A 242 -48.76 16.31 22.05
CA VAL A 242 -50.02 17.05 22.19
C VAL A 242 -49.96 17.98 23.39
N GLU A 243 -49.58 17.49 24.58
CA GLU A 243 -49.51 18.31 25.81
C GLU A 243 -48.59 19.52 25.66
N ARG A 244 -47.45 19.37 24.96
CA ARG A 244 -46.56 20.49 24.65
C ARG A 244 -47.21 21.46 23.67
N LEU A 245 -47.78 20.97 22.57
CA LEU A 245 -48.23 21.83 21.47
C LEU A 245 -49.63 22.43 21.66
N GLU A 246 -50.48 21.87 22.53
CA GLU A 246 -51.88 22.26 22.69
C GLU A 246 -52.03 23.68 23.26
N ASN A 247 -51.09 24.12 24.11
CA ASN A 247 -51.12 25.44 24.77
C ASN A 247 -50.34 26.55 24.05
N ILE A 248 -49.79 26.30 22.85
CA ILE A 248 -49.08 27.33 22.07
C ILE A 248 -49.89 27.78 20.84
N SER A 249 -49.85 29.07 20.53
CA SER A 249 -50.58 29.65 19.39
C SER A 249 -49.94 29.32 18.03
N CYS A 250 -48.60 29.29 17.94
CA CYS A 250 -47.87 28.83 16.76
C CYS A 250 -46.40 28.51 17.08
N LEU A 251 -45.82 27.51 16.38
CA LEU A 251 -44.43 27.08 16.56
C LEU A 251 -43.40 28.16 16.18
N ILE A 252 -43.75 29.04 15.22
CA ILE A 252 -42.88 30.14 14.78
C ILE A 252 -42.64 31.14 15.91
N ARG A 253 -43.68 31.50 16.68
CA ARG A 253 -43.59 32.50 17.76
C ARG A 253 -42.77 32.01 18.94
N VAL A 254 -42.80 30.71 19.23
CA VAL A 254 -41.99 30.08 20.29
C VAL A 254 -40.61 29.60 19.82
N GLN A 255 -40.23 29.89 18.57
CA GLN A 255 -38.98 29.43 17.93
C GLN A 255 -38.80 27.90 17.99
N GLY A 256 -39.87 27.15 17.73
CA GLY A 256 -39.89 25.69 17.85
C GLY A 256 -38.81 24.98 17.03
N ARG A 257 -38.00 24.18 17.71
CA ARG A 257 -36.96 23.34 17.10
C ARG A 257 -37.19 21.85 17.31
N TYR A 258 -36.67 21.05 16.38
CA TYR A 258 -36.74 19.59 16.45
C TYR A 258 -35.53 18.91 15.79
N HIS A 259 -35.26 17.66 16.18
CA HIS A 259 -34.32 16.80 15.45
C HIS A 259 -35.00 16.26 14.19
N ARG A 260 -34.34 16.35 13.03
CA ARG A 260 -34.89 15.85 11.76
C ARG A 260 -35.36 14.40 11.84
N THR A 261 -34.61 13.55 12.54
CA THR A 261 -34.93 12.14 12.76
C THR A 261 -36.17 11.96 13.64
N CYS A 262 -36.38 12.79 14.66
CA CYS A 262 -37.58 12.74 15.50
C CYS A 262 -38.84 13.06 14.70
N MET A 263 -38.80 14.06 13.80
CA MET A 263 -39.94 14.38 12.94
C MET A 263 -40.23 13.27 11.93
N SER A 264 -39.19 12.70 11.31
CA SER A 264 -39.35 11.55 10.41
C SER A 264 -39.95 10.33 11.13
N HIS A 265 -39.51 10.04 12.36
CA HIS A 265 -40.08 8.94 13.15
C HIS A 265 -41.51 9.22 13.62
N PHE A 266 -41.81 10.48 13.98
CA PHE A 266 -43.15 10.87 14.39
C PHE A 266 -44.15 10.74 13.23
N ASN A 267 -43.74 11.12 12.02
CA ASN A 267 -44.54 11.01 10.80
C ASN A 267 -44.64 9.57 10.24
N ALA A 268 -43.76 8.66 10.66
CA ALA A 268 -43.74 7.28 10.19
C ALA A 268 -44.69 6.33 10.95
N TYR A 269 -45.44 6.83 11.93
CA TYR A 269 -46.42 6.02 12.66
C TYR A 269 -47.67 5.78 11.82
N GLY A 270 -48.13 4.53 11.82
CA GLY A 270 -49.13 4.01 10.88
C GLY A 270 -48.55 3.41 9.60
N LEU A 271 -47.24 3.59 9.31
CA LEU A 271 -46.60 3.13 8.06
C LEU A 271 -45.70 1.89 8.23
N LYS A 272 -45.76 1.16 9.35
CA LYS A 272 -44.79 0.08 9.65
C LYS A 272 -45.32 -1.35 9.71
N THR A 273 -46.61 -1.60 9.49
CA THR A 273 -47.14 -2.98 9.61
C THR A 273 -47.99 -3.48 8.44
N ASN A 274 -48.08 -2.75 7.32
CA ASN A 274 -48.88 -3.21 6.17
C ASN A 274 -48.32 -2.82 4.78
N ILE A 275 -47.07 -2.36 4.69
CA ILE A 275 -46.50 -1.85 3.42
C ILE A 275 -45.74 -2.93 2.63
N ASP A 276 -45.16 -3.94 3.27
CA ASP A 276 -44.27 -4.86 2.54
C ASP A 276 -45.01 -5.80 1.56
N ASP A 277 -46.28 -6.11 1.79
CA ASP A 277 -47.07 -6.99 0.90
C ASP A 277 -47.96 -6.23 -0.11
N LEU A 278 -48.50 -5.05 0.27
CA LEU A 278 -49.31 -4.21 -0.63
C LEU A 278 -48.48 -3.39 -1.64
N ASN A 279 -47.22 -3.12 -1.33
CA ASN A 279 -46.33 -2.35 -2.20
C ASN A 279 -45.60 -3.26 -3.20
N TRP A 280 -45.43 -4.56 -2.90
CA TRP A 280 -44.76 -5.48 -3.80
C TRP A 280 -45.60 -5.79 -5.04
N SER A 281 -46.89 -6.09 -4.90
CA SER A 281 -47.79 -6.35 -6.03
C SER A 281 -48.00 -5.14 -6.95
N ARG A 282 -48.06 -3.93 -6.37
CA ARG A 282 -48.16 -2.68 -7.13
C ARG A 282 -46.85 -2.37 -7.88
N ILE A 283 -45.70 -2.54 -7.24
CA ILE A 283 -44.39 -2.32 -7.87
C ILE A 283 -44.08 -3.40 -8.91
N ASP A 284 -44.45 -4.67 -8.68
CA ASP A 284 -44.21 -5.76 -9.65
C ASP A 284 -44.94 -5.49 -10.97
N SER A 285 -46.17 -4.97 -10.92
CA SER A 285 -46.91 -4.56 -12.13
C SER A 285 -46.27 -3.39 -12.89
N LEU A 286 -45.56 -2.49 -12.19
CA LEU A 286 -44.83 -1.38 -12.81
C LEU A 286 -43.49 -1.83 -13.41
N LEU A 287 -42.95 -2.95 -12.92
CA LEU A 287 -41.68 -3.52 -13.36
C LEU A 287 -41.84 -4.61 -14.44
N GLU A 288 -43.06 -4.96 -14.83
CA GLU A 288 -43.35 -5.93 -15.89
C GLU A 288 -42.58 -5.67 -17.21
N PRO A 289 -42.45 -4.42 -17.71
CA PRO A 289 -41.63 -4.15 -18.89
C PRO A 289 -40.13 -4.45 -18.68
N VAL A 290 -39.65 -4.31 -17.44
CA VAL A 290 -38.27 -4.66 -17.08
C VAL A 290 -38.09 -6.18 -17.04
N TRP A 291 -39.06 -6.92 -16.49
CA TRP A 291 -39.05 -8.38 -16.46
C TRP A 291 -39.06 -8.98 -17.87
N GLN A 292 -39.93 -8.45 -18.74
CA GLN A 292 -40.00 -8.89 -20.13
C GLN A 292 -38.67 -8.69 -20.86
N VAL A 293 -37.99 -7.55 -20.67
CA VAL A 293 -36.67 -7.31 -21.27
C VAL A 293 -35.62 -8.27 -20.70
N LEU A 294 -35.63 -8.53 -19.39
CA LEU A 294 -34.66 -9.45 -18.77
C LEU A 294 -34.90 -10.92 -19.16
N GLU A 295 -36.13 -11.30 -19.48
CA GLU A 295 -36.51 -12.68 -19.84
C GLU A 295 -36.45 -12.94 -21.36
N GLU A 296 -36.62 -11.92 -22.21
CA GLU A 296 -36.57 -12.03 -23.67
C GLU A 296 -35.19 -11.68 -24.27
N ASP A 297 -34.41 -10.79 -23.64
CA ASP A 297 -33.10 -10.40 -24.15
C ASP A 297 -32.05 -11.51 -23.90
N LYS A 298 -31.27 -11.83 -24.93
CA LYS A 298 -30.18 -12.81 -24.85
C LYS A 298 -28.88 -12.19 -24.30
N ASN A 299 -28.86 -10.89 -24.05
CA ASN A 299 -27.72 -10.21 -23.45
C ASN A 299 -27.58 -10.58 -21.97
N VAL A 300 -26.36 -10.89 -21.53
CA VAL A 300 -26.06 -11.30 -20.14
C VAL A 300 -25.94 -10.08 -19.20
N ILE A 301 -25.92 -8.85 -19.72
CA ILE A 301 -25.61 -7.63 -18.96
C ILE A 301 -26.58 -6.50 -19.36
N HIS A 302 -27.25 -5.93 -18.35
CA HIS A 302 -28.18 -4.79 -18.51
C HIS A 302 -27.80 -3.61 -17.63
N TYR A 303 -27.94 -2.39 -18.17
CA TYR A 303 -27.73 -1.17 -17.39
C TYR A 303 -28.99 -0.79 -16.62
N LEU A 304 -28.89 -0.70 -15.29
CA LEU A 304 -29.97 -0.21 -14.43
C LEU A 304 -30.53 1.14 -14.88
N SER A 305 -29.72 2.01 -15.49
CA SER A 305 -30.22 3.29 -16.02
C SER A 305 -31.20 3.12 -17.18
N LYS A 306 -30.94 2.17 -18.08
CA LYS A 306 -31.83 1.87 -19.21
C LYS A 306 -33.07 1.11 -18.76
N LEU A 307 -32.93 0.23 -17.77
CA LEU A 307 -34.08 -0.48 -17.21
C LEU A 307 -35.01 0.46 -16.43
N VAL A 308 -34.47 1.44 -15.71
CA VAL A 308 -35.30 2.49 -15.06
C VAL A 308 -36.07 3.33 -16.09
N GLU A 309 -35.52 3.59 -17.28
CA GLU A 309 -36.24 4.30 -18.35
C GLU A 309 -37.45 3.53 -18.91
N LEU A 310 -37.53 2.20 -18.67
CA LEU A 310 -38.68 1.38 -19.06
C LEU A 310 -39.84 1.46 -18.07
N VAL A 311 -39.62 2.08 -16.91
CA VAL A 311 -40.60 2.18 -15.82
C VAL A 311 -41.22 3.57 -15.89
N ASP A 312 -42.53 3.62 -16.13
CA ASP A 312 -43.30 4.88 -16.19
C ASP A 312 -43.67 5.39 -14.78
N ASP A 313 -42.66 5.49 -13.89
CA ASP A 313 -42.80 6.02 -12.54
C ASP A 313 -41.47 6.62 -12.03
N ASP A 314 -41.43 7.94 -11.90
CA ASP A 314 -40.26 8.71 -11.43
C ASP A 314 -39.85 8.38 -9.97
N SER A 315 -40.67 7.64 -9.22
CA SER A 315 -40.34 7.21 -7.85
C SER A 315 -39.42 5.99 -7.79
N ILE A 316 -39.25 5.27 -8.90
CA ILE A 316 -38.40 4.08 -8.99
C ILE A 316 -37.00 4.49 -9.45
N ASP A 317 -36.08 4.61 -8.48
CA ASP A 317 -34.66 4.89 -8.77
C ASP A 317 -33.84 3.60 -9.01
N ARG A 318 -32.58 3.77 -9.45
CA ARG A 318 -31.66 2.65 -9.75
C ARG A 318 -31.42 1.72 -8.56
N ARG A 319 -31.51 2.24 -7.32
CA ARG A 319 -31.30 1.43 -6.11
C ARG A 319 -32.53 0.60 -5.79
N THR A 320 -33.71 1.22 -5.90
CA THR A 320 -34.99 0.52 -5.75
C THR A 320 -35.10 -0.60 -6.77
N LEU A 321 -34.84 -0.32 -8.06
CA LEU A 321 -34.89 -1.32 -9.11
C LEU A 321 -33.91 -2.49 -8.88
N ALA A 322 -32.66 -2.19 -8.52
CA ALA A 322 -31.66 -3.21 -8.21
C ALA A 322 -32.06 -4.10 -7.02
N GLY A 323 -32.71 -3.52 -6.00
CA GLY A 323 -33.24 -4.27 -4.86
C GLY A 323 -34.33 -5.25 -5.27
N HIS A 324 -35.24 -4.84 -6.15
CA HIS A 324 -36.31 -5.70 -6.66
C HIS A 324 -35.79 -6.81 -7.59
N ILE A 325 -34.83 -6.51 -8.48
CA ILE A 325 -34.17 -7.53 -9.33
C ILE A 325 -33.51 -8.61 -8.46
N LYS A 326 -32.73 -8.22 -7.44
CA LYS A 326 -32.10 -9.17 -6.50
C LYS A 326 -33.12 -10.00 -5.74
N LYS A 327 -34.24 -9.40 -5.33
CA LYS A 327 -35.30 -10.12 -4.60
C LYS A 327 -36.01 -11.15 -5.49
N ARG A 328 -36.16 -10.87 -6.79
CA ARG A 328 -36.84 -11.76 -7.76
C ARG A 328 -35.97 -12.92 -8.24
N TYR A 329 -34.72 -12.65 -8.63
CA TYR A 329 -33.83 -13.65 -9.24
C TYR A 329 -32.77 -14.22 -8.28
N GLY A 330 -32.68 -13.72 -7.05
CA GLY A 330 -31.80 -14.27 -6.02
C GLY A 330 -30.31 -14.27 -6.42
N GLU A 331 -29.65 -15.42 -6.25
CA GLU A 331 -28.23 -15.60 -6.56
C GLU A 331 -27.93 -15.73 -8.06
N GLU A 332 -28.95 -15.84 -8.92
CA GLU A 332 -28.78 -16.00 -10.37
C GLU A 332 -28.40 -14.69 -11.08
N VAL A 333 -28.51 -13.53 -10.39
CA VAL A 333 -28.23 -12.21 -10.96
C VAL A 333 -27.34 -11.37 -10.03
N GLU A 334 -26.18 -10.95 -10.52
CA GLU A 334 -25.28 -10.05 -9.81
C GLU A 334 -25.54 -8.58 -10.18
N CYS A 335 -26.23 -7.84 -9.29
CA CYS A 335 -26.42 -6.39 -9.44
C CYS A 335 -25.37 -5.59 -8.65
N SER A 336 -24.45 -4.94 -9.37
CA SER A 336 -23.41 -4.05 -8.82
C SER A 336 -23.69 -2.58 -9.16
N ILE A 337 -24.03 -1.77 -8.14
CA ILE A 337 -24.16 -0.31 -8.29
C ILE A 337 -22.78 0.31 -8.06
N MET A 338 -22.01 0.53 -9.13
CA MET A 338 -20.75 1.28 -9.05
C MET A 338 -21.03 2.77 -8.83
N GLY A 339 -21.30 3.15 -7.60
CA GLY A 339 -21.67 4.52 -7.28
C GLY A 339 -22.18 4.70 -5.85
N GLY A 340 -21.25 4.69 -4.89
CA GLY A 340 -21.46 5.29 -3.58
C GLY A 340 -21.78 4.31 -2.46
N LYS A 341 -20.73 3.72 -1.87
CA LYS A 341 -20.41 3.66 -0.42
C LYS A 341 -19.20 2.74 -0.25
N ASP A 342 -18.26 3.16 0.61
CA ASP A 342 -17.04 2.44 1.04
C ASP A 342 -16.01 2.04 -0.04
N ILE A 343 -15.36 3.04 -0.69
CA ILE A 343 -14.08 2.75 -1.34
C ILE A 343 -13.08 2.49 -0.22
N ARG A 344 -12.62 1.25 -0.10
CA ARG A 344 -11.57 0.88 0.85
C ARG A 344 -10.28 0.59 0.10
N TYR A 345 -9.16 0.90 0.73
CA TYR A 345 -7.85 0.50 0.27
C TYR A 345 -7.56 -0.92 0.74
N GLU A 346 -7.04 -1.75 -0.14
CA GLU A 346 -6.44 -3.01 0.24
C GLU A 346 -5.23 -2.78 1.18
N PRO A 347 -4.88 -3.75 2.03
CA PRO A 347 -3.60 -3.78 2.70
C PRO A 347 -2.41 -3.63 1.74
N SER A 348 -1.38 -2.88 2.11
CA SER A 348 -0.20 -2.63 1.27
C SER A 348 0.56 -3.91 0.87
N ASN A 349 0.54 -4.94 1.71
CA ASN A 349 1.11 -6.26 1.45
C ASN A 349 0.29 -7.09 0.44
N GLN A 350 -0.94 -6.69 0.13
CA GLN A 350 -1.86 -7.38 -0.79
C GLN A 350 -2.14 -6.59 -2.07
N PHE A 351 -1.53 -5.41 -2.23
CA PHE A 351 -1.71 -4.54 -3.41
C PHE A 351 -1.55 -5.20 -4.78
N VAL A 352 -0.80 -6.30 -4.87
CA VAL A 352 -0.53 -7.02 -6.13
C VAL A 352 -0.97 -8.48 -6.11
N SER A 353 -1.57 -8.98 -5.02
CA SER A 353 -1.87 -10.41 -4.87
C SER A 353 -3.14 -10.84 -5.61
N HIS A 354 -4.09 -9.93 -5.85
CA HIS A 354 -5.40 -10.24 -6.44
C HIS A 354 -5.80 -9.28 -7.56
N LEU A 355 -4.85 -8.80 -8.37
CA LEU A 355 -5.16 -7.83 -9.44
C LEU A 355 -6.20 -8.32 -10.46
N SER A 356 -6.30 -9.63 -10.66
CA SER A 356 -7.27 -10.24 -11.58
C SER A 356 -8.70 -10.32 -11.01
N SER A 357 -8.90 -10.18 -9.69
CA SER A 357 -10.25 -10.09 -9.11
C SER A 357 -10.84 -8.69 -9.21
N ASP A 358 -10.02 -7.68 -9.53
CA ASP A 358 -10.47 -6.29 -9.67
C ASP A 358 -11.30 -6.07 -10.94
N TYR A 359 -11.41 -7.08 -11.81
CA TYR A 359 -12.13 -6.99 -13.07
C TYR A 359 -12.79 -8.30 -13.49
N PRO A 360 -13.88 -8.24 -14.28
CA PRO A 360 -14.64 -9.44 -14.61
C PRO A 360 -13.85 -10.45 -15.47
N PRO A 361 -14.14 -11.76 -15.35
CA PRO A 361 -13.48 -12.80 -16.14
C PRO A 361 -13.59 -12.60 -17.66
N HIS A 362 -14.69 -12.02 -18.14
CA HIS A 362 -14.87 -11.73 -19.56
C HIS A 362 -13.90 -10.64 -20.07
N PHE A 363 -13.56 -9.66 -19.23
CA PHE A 363 -12.57 -8.64 -19.54
C PHE A 363 -11.17 -9.26 -19.60
N SER A 364 -10.86 -10.18 -18.68
CA SER A 364 -9.63 -10.98 -18.72
C SER A 364 -9.47 -11.72 -20.06
N PHE A 365 -10.52 -12.42 -20.48
CA PHE A 365 -10.54 -13.19 -21.72
C PHE A 365 -10.36 -12.30 -22.95
N PHE A 366 -11.02 -11.13 -22.96
CA PHE A 366 -10.86 -10.14 -24.02
C PHE A 366 -9.40 -9.67 -24.14
N ILE A 367 -8.77 -9.29 -23.02
CA ILE A 367 -7.38 -8.81 -23.04
C ILE A 367 -6.41 -9.93 -23.48
N GLU A 368 -6.64 -11.17 -23.05
CA GLU A 368 -5.85 -12.32 -23.50
C GLU A 368 -5.94 -12.57 -25.01
N HIS A 369 -7.15 -12.46 -25.57
CA HIS A 369 -7.39 -12.65 -27.01
C HIS A 369 -6.89 -11.45 -27.84
N PHE A 370 -7.13 -10.23 -27.37
CA PHE A 370 -6.78 -9.00 -28.08
C PHE A 370 -5.27 -8.80 -28.17
N LEU A 371 -4.53 -9.14 -27.11
CA LEU A 371 -3.09 -8.94 -27.07
C LEU A 371 -2.30 -9.98 -27.89
N LEU A 372 -2.98 -10.96 -28.53
CA LEU A 372 -2.34 -12.06 -29.27
C LEU A 372 -1.09 -12.54 -28.55
N ILE A 373 -1.18 -12.80 -27.23
CA ILE A 373 -0.02 -13.21 -26.44
C ILE A 373 0.32 -14.62 -26.93
N ALA A 374 1.18 -14.67 -27.95
CA ALA A 374 1.40 -15.82 -28.81
C ALA A 374 1.56 -17.11 -27.99
N ASP A 375 1.05 -18.22 -28.54
CA ASP A 375 1.24 -19.59 -28.05
C ASP A 375 2.70 -20.07 -28.13
N GLU A 376 3.68 -19.16 -28.07
CA GLU A 376 5.05 -19.54 -27.74
C GLU A 376 5.12 -19.82 -26.23
N GLU A 377 6.00 -20.73 -25.84
CA GLU A 377 6.29 -21.20 -24.47
C GLU A 377 6.79 -20.07 -23.52
N GLU A 378 6.37 -18.82 -23.69
CA GLU A 378 6.51 -17.77 -22.69
C GLU A 378 5.81 -18.20 -21.39
N ASP A 379 6.54 -18.07 -20.28
CA ASP A 379 6.10 -18.34 -18.92
C ASP A 379 4.69 -17.80 -18.66
N LYS A 380 3.76 -18.72 -18.34
CA LYS A 380 2.35 -18.43 -18.01
C LYS A 380 2.22 -17.30 -16.98
N LYS A 381 3.19 -17.18 -16.07
CA LYS A 381 3.26 -16.10 -15.08
C LYS A 381 3.51 -14.73 -15.70
N ALA A 382 4.43 -14.63 -16.66
CA ALA A 382 4.72 -13.37 -17.35
C ALA A 382 3.50 -12.87 -18.15
N LYS A 383 2.74 -13.80 -18.76
CA LYS A 383 1.50 -13.47 -19.47
C LYS A 383 0.44 -12.89 -18.53
N SER A 384 0.23 -13.48 -17.35
CA SER A 384 -0.70 -12.96 -16.34
C SER A 384 -0.33 -11.55 -15.89
N VAL A 385 0.95 -11.29 -15.61
CA VAL A 385 1.42 -9.97 -15.17
C VAL A 385 1.15 -8.89 -16.23
N LYS A 386 1.46 -9.17 -17.50
CA LYS A 386 1.20 -8.24 -18.62
C LYS A 386 -0.31 -7.95 -18.73
N ARG A 387 -1.15 -8.98 -18.65
CA ARG A 387 -2.62 -8.86 -18.69
C ARG A 387 -3.14 -8.01 -17.54
N ASP A 388 -2.74 -8.31 -16.30
CA ASP A 388 -3.21 -7.60 -15.11
C ASP A 388 -2.82 -6.12 -15.15
N MET A 389 -1.58 -5.82 -15.58
CA MET A 389 -1.11 -4.44 -15.75
C MET A 389 -1.95 -3.66 -16.75
N ILE A 390 -2.15 -4.20 -17.95
CA ILE A 390 -2.92 -3.54 -19.02
C ILE A 390 -4.38 -3.36 -18.59
N SER A 391 -4.95 -4.37 -17.93
CA SER A 391 -6.32 -4.34 -17.42
C SER A 391 -6.52 -3.21 -16.40
N GLN A 392 -5.62 -3.09 -15.43
CA GLN A 392 -5.63 -2.03 -14.43
C GLN A 392 -5.49 -0.63 -15.06
N CYS A 393 -4.62 -0.47 -16.07
CA CYS A 393 -4.48 0.79 -16.80
C CYS A 393 -5.78 1.17 -17.53
N ILE A 394 -6.35 0.24 -18.30
CA ILE A 394 -7.58 0.46 -19.06
C ILE A 394 -8.74 0.84 -18.13
N LEU A 395 -8.92 0.11 -17.03
CA LEU A 395 -9.99 0.38 -16.08
C LEU A 395 -9.80 1.72 -15.36
N SER A 396 -8.56 2.06 -15.00
CA SER A 396 -8.26 3.38 -14.42
C SER A 396 -8.55 4.54 -15.39
N PHE A 397 -8.44 4.30 -16.69
CA PHE A 397 -8.72 5.28 -17.73
C PHE A 397 -10.22 5.41 -18.03
N ILE A 398 -10.93 4.30 -18.14
CA ILE A 398 -12.38 4.26 -18.43
C ILE A 398 -13.19 4.73 -17.20
N GLN A 399 -12.73 4.39 -15.99
CA GLN A 399 -13.45 4.60 -14.74
C GLN A 399 -12.64 5.40 -13.69
N PRO A 400 -12.13 6.60 -14.02
CA PRO A 400 -11.18 7.33 -13.17
C PRO A 400 -11.75 7.80 -11.83
N ARG A 401 -13.08 7.79 -11.67
CA ARG A 401 -13.77 8.24 -10.44
C ARG A 401 -14.27 7.09 -9.56
N THR A 402 -14.43 5.90 -10.14
CA THR A 402 -15.07 4.75 -9.48
C THR A 402 -14.11 3.59 -9.30
N PHE A 403 -13.14 3.43 -10.20
CA PHE A 403 -12.13 2.39 -10.10
C PHE A 403 -10.88 2.92 -9.37
N LEU A 404 -10.53 2.26 -8.28
CA LEU A 404 -9.28 2.50 -7.57
C LEU A 404 -8.27 1.43 -7.97
N SER A 405 -7.36 1.77 -8.88
CA SER A 405 -6.29 0.84 -9.25
C SER A 405 -5.29 0.68 -8.10
N THR A 406 -5.32 -0.49 -7.47
CA THR A 406 -4.35 -0.96 -6.46
C THR A 406 -2.94 -0.98 -7.03
N LEU A 407 -2.77 -1.39 -8.29
CA LEU A 407 -1.51 -1.35 -9.01
C LEU A 407 -0.96 0.07 -9.13
N HIS A 408 -1.74 1.03 -9.64
CA HIS A 408 -1.28 2.42 -9.80
C HIS A 408 -0.98 3.11 -8.48
N LEU A 409 -1.73 2.78 -7.42
CA LEU A 409 -1.46 3.25 -6.07
C LEU A 409 -0.16 2.64 -5.53
N SER A 410 0.08 1.35 -5.75
CA SER A 410 1.29 0.64 -5.31
C SER A 410 2.56 1.21 -5.97
N ILE A 411 2.54 1.39 -7.29
CA ILE A 411 3.66 1.95 -8.07
C ILE A 411 3.94 3.38 -7.61
N GLY A 412 2.89 4.20 -7.49
CA GLY A 412 3.01 5.57 -7.02
C GLY A 412 3.64 5.66 -5.62
N THR A 413 3.11 4.87 -4.68
CA THR A 413 3.61 4.84 -3.29
C THR A 413 5.06 4.39 -3.23
N LEU A 414 5.42 3.31 -3.95
CA LEU A 414 6.78 2.78 -3.98
C LEU A 414 7.78 3.80 -4.55
N ILE A 415 7.43 4.43 -5.68
CA ILE A 415 8.31 5.42 -6.33
C ILE A 415 8.45 6.66 -5.46
N LEU A 416 7.36 7.11 -4.82
CA LEU A 416 7.41 8.25 -3.90
C LEU A 416 8.34 7.93 -2.72
N ARG A 417 8.22 6.74 -2.12
CA ARG A 417 9.09 6.31 -1.01
C ARG A 417 10.55 6.12 -1.41
N LYS A 418 10.83 5.72 -2.64
CA LYS A 418 12.20 5.56 -3.16
C LYS A 418 12.87 6.87 -3.55
N THR A 419 12.09 7.83 -4.06
CA THR A 419 12.66 9.04 -4.69
C THR A 419 12.40 10.33 -3.91
N GLY A 420 11.36 10.36 -3.06
CA GLY A 420 10.86 11.58 -2.41
C GLY A 420 10.39 12.65 -3.39
N SER A 421 10.18 12.31 -4.68
CA SER A 421 10.01 13.30 -5.76
C SER A 421 8.57 13.38 -6.23
N LYS A 422 7.89 14.46 -5.81
CA LYS A 422 6.57 14.84 -6.35
C LYS A 422 6.61 15.06 -7.87
N TYR A 423 7.73 15.55 -8.41
CA TYR A 423 7.89 15.74 -9.85
C TYR A 423 7.81 14.42 -10.62
N ILE A 424 8.53 13.39 -10.16
CA ILE A 424 8.51 12.06 -10.79
C ILE A 424 7.11 11.47 -10.73
N ILE A 425 6.43 11.59 -9.58
CA ILE A 425 5.04 11.12 -9.44
C ILE A 425 4.10 11.84 -10.40
N ASN A 426 4.18 13.16 -10.50
CA ASN A 426 3.32 13.92 -11.42
C ASN A 426 3.59 13.55 -12.89
N LEU A 427 4.85 13.30 -13.25
CA LEU A 427 5.22 12.85 -14.60
C LEU A 427 4.61 11.47 -14.90
N LEU A 428 4.79 10.50 -13.99
CA LEU A 428 4.26 9.14 -14.17
C LEU A 428 2.73 9.10 -14.15
N HIS A 429 2.11 9.93 -13.31
CA HIS A 429 0.66 10.10 -13.30
C HIS A 429 0.15 10.67 -14.63
N ALA A 430 0.84 11.68 -15.19
CA ALA A 430 0.51 12.23 -16.51
C ALA A 430 0.65 11.21 -17.64
N LEU A 431 1.54 10.21 -17.49
CA LEU A 431 1.69 9.08 -18.41
C LEU A 431 0.71 7.94 -18.15
N GLY A 432 -0.16 8.04 -17.14
CA GLY A 432 -1.14 7.00 -16.79
C GLY A 432 -0.54 5.78 -16.08
N VAL A 433 0.67 5.88 -15.53
CA VAL A 433 1.41 4.75 -14.92
C VAL A 433 1.16 4.62 -13.41
N CYS A 434 0.77 5.71 -12.75
CA CYS A 434 0.45 5.70 -11.32
C CYS A 434 -0.67 6.67 -10.95
N THR A 435 -1.14 6.58 -9.71
CA THR A 435 -2.15 7.50 -9.18
C THR A 435 -1.51 8.86 -8.86
N SER A 436 -2.36 9.89 -8.73
CA SER A 436 -1.89 11.25 -8.45
C SER A 436 -1.18 11.34 -7.11
N TYR A 437 -0.24 12.28 -6.99
CA TYR A 437 0.46 12.56 -5.73
C TYR A 437 -0.51 12.77 -4.56
N TYR A 438 -1.61 13.51 -4.78
CA TYR A 438 -2.64 13.74 -3.79
C TYR A 438 -3.30 12.44 -3.31
N ASN A 439 -3.62 11.51 -4.23
CA ASN A 439 -4.24 10.24 -3.86
C ASN A 439 -3.28 9.32 -3.11
N ILE A 440 -1.98 9.41 -3.38
CA ILE A 440 -0.94 8.70 -2.61
C ILE A 440 -0.88 9.27 -1.19
N GLU A 441 -0.76 10.58 -1.04
CA GLU A 441 -0.78 11.22 0.29
C GLU A 441 -2.07 10.91 1.06
N LEU A 442 -3.22 10.89 0.37
CA LEU A 442 -4.51 10.60 0.97
C LEU A 442 -4.57 9.15 1.44
N TYR A 443 -4.00 8.22 0.67
CA TYR A 443 -3.83 6.84 1.08
C TYR A 443 -2.96 6.74 2.34
N GLU A 444 -1.78 7.37 2.35
CA GLU A 444 -0.89 7.37 3.53
C GLU A 444 -1.59 7.94 4.76
N ALA A 445 -2.27 9.08 4.62
CA ALA A 445 -3.08 9.67 5.68
C ALA A 445 -4.21 8.73 6.15
N SER A 446 -4.87 8.03 5.21
CA SER A 446 -5.92 7.06 5.54
C SER A 446 -5.36 5.89 6.35
N THR A 447 -4.17 5.39 6.02
CA THR A 447 -3.52 4.31 6.80
C THR A 447 -3.09 4.75 8.19
N ILE A 448 -2.82 6.05 8.39
CA ILE A 448 -2.45 6.61 9.69
C ILE A 448 -3.70 6.81 10.58
N VAL A 449 -4.80 7.30 10.00
CA VAL A 449 -6.05 7.57 10.75
C VAL A 449 -6.85 6.30 10.99
N ASN A 450 -6.89 5.40 9.99
CA ASN A 450 -7.62 4.14 10.04
C ASN A 450 -6.63 2.98 9.84
N PRO A 451 -5.73 2.72 10.81
CA PRO A 451 -4.73 1.67 10.66
C PRO A 451 -5.39 0.30 10.53
N PRO A 452 -4.82 -0.60 9.71
CA PRO A 452 -5.33 -1.95 9.58
C PRO A 452 -5.27 -2.67 10.93
N ARG A 453 -6.28 -3.52 11.20
CA ARG A 453 -6.34 -4.30 12.44
C ARG A 453 -5.59 -5.62 12.25
N PHE A 454 -4.89 -6.04 13.29
CA PHE A 454 -4.20 -7.33 13.31
C PHE A 454 -4.85 -8.20 14.39
N ILE A 455 -5.31 -9.39 14.00
CA ILE A 455 -5.74 -10.44 14.93
C ILE A 455 -4.50 -11.25 15.24
N ILE A 456 -4.19 -11.39 16.53
CA ILE A 456 -2.98 -12.04 17.03
C ILE A 456 -3.38 -13.27 17.83
N GLU A 457 -3.11 -14.45 17.31
CA GLU A 457 -3.44 -15.74 17.92
C GLU A 457 -2.21 -16.35 18.63
N LYS A 458 -1.83 -15.73 19.77
CA LYS A 458 -0.73 -16.21 20.65
C LYS A 458 0.58 -16.63 19.95
N PRO A 459 1.14 -15.86 19.00
CA PRO A 459 2.43 -16.17 18.41
C PRO A 459 3.56 -15.99 19.42
N PHE A 460 4.71 -16.62 19.16
CA PHE A 460 5.97 -16.20 19.74
C PHE A 460 6.35 -14.83 19.15
N VAL A 461 6.68 -13.86 19.99
CA VAL A 461 6.97 -12.48 19.61
C VAL A 461 8.30 -12.00 20.17
N GLN A 462 9.08 -11.31 19.35
CA GLN A 462 10.28 -10.59 19.75
C GLN A 462 10.30 -9.19 19.11
N PHE A 463 11.01 -8.27 19.75
CA PHE A 463 11.17 -6.89 19.28
C PHE A 463 12.63 -6.60 19.00
N VAL A 464 12.86 -5.86 17.91
CA VAL A 464 14.18 -5.35 17.55
C VAL A 464 14.06 -3.85 17.41
N PHE A 465 14.90 -3.12 18.12
CA PHE A 465 14.92 -1.66 18.07
C PHE A 465 16.30 -1.20 17.61
N ASP A 466 16.30 -0.22 16.71
CA ASP A 466 17.51 0.33 16.12
C ASP A 466 17.29 1.80 15.75
N ASN A 467 18.38 2.51 15.53
CA ASN A 467 18.36 3.90 15.09
C ASN A 467 17.73 3.98 13.70
N THR A 468 16.77 4.89 13.54
CA THR A 468 16.24 5.24 12.22
C THR A 468 16.69 6.63 11.85
N ASP A 469 17.61 6.66 10.88
CA ASP A 469 18.16 7.88 10.31
C ASP A 469 17.55 8.14 8.93
N HIS A 470 16.87 9.28 8.79
CA HIS A 470 16.47 9.79 7.49
C HIS A 470 17.09 11.16 7.24
N ASN A 471 17.75 11.30 6.09
CA ASN A 471 18.19 12.59 5.58
C ASN A 471 16.96 13.36 5.09
N VAL A 472 16.24 13.98 6.01
CA VAL A 472 15.12 14.84 5.69
C VAL A 472 15.67 16.12 5.08
N ARG A 473 15.05 16.56 3.98
CA ARG A 473 15.38 17.86 3.39
C ARG A 473 14.76 18.95 4.24
N THR A 474 15.43 19.36 5.30
CA THR A 474 15.06 20.56 6.06
C THR A 474 15.50 21.81 5.35
N LEU A 475 14.87 22.95 5.66
CA LEU A 475 15.15 24.24 5.02
C LEU A 475 16.61 24.69 5.22
N ASP A 476 17.26 24.26 6.29
CA ASP A 476 18.64 24.58 6.65
C ASP A 476 19.65 23.46 6.33
N GLY A 477 19.17 22.28 5.94
CA GLY A 477 19.98 21.10 5.64
C GLY A 477 20.74 20.52 6.84
N ARG A 478 20.41 20.92 8.08
CA ARG A 478 21.15 20.51 9.30
C ARG A 478 20.44 19.45 10.13
N GLU A 479 19.15 19.27 9.97
CA GLU A 479 18.38 18.32 10.75
C GLU A 479 18.21 17.01 9.98
N THR A 480 18.67 15.92 10.59
CA THR A 480 18.32 14.56 10.18
C THR A 480 17.23 14.06 11.09
N PHE A 481 16.28 13.29 10.56
CA PHE A 481 15.32 12.60 11.40
C PHE A 481 16.08 11.43 12.05
N HIS A 482 16.32 11.56 13.35
CA HIS A 482 17.06 10.62 14.17
C HIS A 482 16.17 10.18 15.33
N CYS A 483 15.53 9.02 15.19
CA CYS A 483 14.59 8.48 16.17
C CYS A 483 14.77 6.97 16.34
N LEU A 484 14.18 6.38 17.37
CA LEU A 484 14.26 4.94 17.58
C LEU A 484 13.14 4.26 16.77
N GLY A 485 13.55 3.45 15.79
CA GLY A 485 12.66 2.57 15.05
C GLY A 485 12.56 1.20 15.72
N GLY A 486 11.41 0.56 15.56
CA GLY A 486 11.17 -0.78 16.05
C GLY A 486 10.58 -1.68 14.99
N ILE A 487 10.93 -2.96 15.03
CA ILE A 487 10.17 -4.02 14.36
C ILE A 487 9.75 -5.05 15.40
N GLN A 488 8.57 -5.61 15.18
CA GLN A 488 8.06 -6.78 15.88
C GLN A 488 8.16 -7.96 14.92
N VAL A 489 8.78 -9.04 15.39
CA VAL A 489 8.91 -10.29 14.65
C VAL A 489 8.09 -11.34 15.37
N TYR A 490 7.23 -12.02 14.63
CA TYR A 490 6.33 -13.03 15.17
C TYR A 490 6.49 -14.36 14.43
N THR A 491 6.32 -15.46 15.15
CA THR A 491 6.43 -16.82 14.61
C THR A 491 5.39 -17.74 15.25
N PRO A 492 4.66 -18.52 14.46
CA PRO A 492 4.62 -18.52 12.98
C PRO A 492 3.85 -17.32 12.39
N GLU A 493 4.15 -16.97 11.13
CA GLU A 493 3.56 -15.84 10.40
C GLU A 493 2.02 -15.90 10.31
N HIS A 494 1.45 -17.10 10.18
CA HIS A 494 0.01 -17.29 10.00
C HIS A 494 -0.84 -17.01 11.26
N GLU A 495 -0.21 -16.90 12.43
CA GLU A 495 -0.90 -16.54 13.69
C GLU A 495 -1.20 -15.04 13.78
N ILE A 496 -0.75 -14.25 12.80
CA ILE A 496 -1.15 -12.87 12.65
C ILE A 496 -1.92 -12.71 11.35
N THR A 497 -3.22 -12.47 11.49
CA THR A 497 -4.08 -12.14 10.35
C THR A 497 -4.34 -10.65 10.34
N GLN A 498 -3.91 -9.99 9.26
CA GLN A 498 -4.33 -8.62 8.99
C GLN A 498 -5.79 -8.64 8.55
N CYS A 499 -6.67 -8.09 9.38
CA CYS A 499 -8.09 -8.01 9.12
C CYS A 499 -8.51 -6.58 8.82
N GLY A 500 -9.23 -6.43 7.72
CA GLY A 500 -9.87 -5.19 7.34
C GLY A 500 -9.09 -4.40 6.30
N SER A 501 -9.85 -3.88 5.35
CA SER A 501 -9.45 -2.89 4.37
C SER A 501 -9.35 -1.50 5.02
N VAL A 502 -8.40 -0.67 4.62
CA VAL A 502 -8.24 0.69 5.16
C VAL A 502 -9.32 1.60 4.57
N GLU A 503 -10.15 2.20 5.44
CA GLU A 503 -11.19 3.12 4.99
C GLU A 503 -10.58 4.39 4.39
N LYS A 504 -10.91 4.68 3.13
CA LYS A 504 -10.42 5.86 2.43
C LYS A 504 -11.01 7.13 3.02
N LEU A 505 -10.16 8.05 3.43
CA LEU A 505 -10.58 9.38 3.84
C LEU A 505 -11.19 10.17 2.67
N THR A 506 -12.22 10.94 2.97
CA THR A 506 -12.89 11.81 1.98
C THR A 506 -12.07 13.05 1.64
N GLU A 507 -11.26 13.53 2.59
CA GLU A 507 -10.43 14.72 2.46
C GLU A 507 -9.10 14.56 3.20
N MET A 508 -8.13 15.40 2.84
CA MET A 508 -6.80 15.37 3.45
C MET A 508 -6.87 15.96 4.87
N PRO A 509 -6.50 15.19 5.91
CA PRO A 509 -6.45 15.73 7.27
C PRO A 509 -5.31 16.75 7.41
N SER A 510 -5.46 17.69 8.33
CA SER A 510 -4.37 18.63 8.66
C SER A 510 -3.20 17.91 9.34
N ALA A 511 -1.99 18.48 9.23
CA ALA A 511 -0.80 17.96 9.90
C ALA A 511 -0.99 17.81 11.42
N ASN A 512 -1.75 18.72 12.05
CA ASN A 512 -2.06 18.64 13.48
C ASN A 512 -2.96 17.46 13.85
N ILE A 513 -3.86 17.04 12.94
CA ILE A 513 -4.71 15.87 13.15
C ILE A 513 -3.87 14.59 13.00
N LEU A 514 -2.99 14.54 12.00
CA LEU A 514 -2.08 13.43 11.79
C LEU A 514 -1.09 13.28 12.96
N ALA A 515 -0.54 14.38 13.46
CA ALA A 515 0.37 14.37 14.60
C ALA A 515 -0.28 13.90 15.91
N LYS A 516 -1.60 14.06 16.04
CA LYS A 516 -2.38 13.62 17.22
C LYS A 516 -2.83 12.16 17.15
N GLN A 517 -2.61 11.46 16.04
CA GLN A 517 -2.87 10.02 15.98
C GLN A 517 -1.98 9.29 16.99
N GLU A 518 -2.38 8.07 17.37
CA GLU A 518 -1.67 7.28 18.38
C GLU A 518 -0.18 7.21 18.04
N GLN A 519 0.65 7.78 18.91
CA GLN A 519 2.10 7.60 18.94
C GLN A 519 2.44 6.80 20.18
N ILE A 520 3.59 6.12 20.18
CA ILE A 520 4.09 5.44 21.38
C ILE A 520 4.28 6.51 22.48
N PRO A 521 3.59 6.39 23.62
CA PRO A 521 3.73 7.35 24.71
C PRO A 521 5.16 7.29 25.26
N ILE A 522 5.76 8.47 25.49
CA ILE A 522 7.09 8.56 26.09
C ILE A 522 6.98 8.29 27.59
N PHE A 523 7.74 7.29 28.06
CA PHE A 523 7.86 6.97 29.47
C PHE A 523 9.15 7.60 30.02
N PRO A 524 9.08 8.67 30.83
CA PRO A 524 10.28 9.29 31.37
C PRO A 524 11.05 8.30 32.25
N TYR A 525 12.36 8.19 32.02
CA TYR A 525 13.23 7.37 32.85
C TYR A 525 13.91 8.24 33.92
N VAL A 526 13.61 7.95 35.18
CA VAL A 526 14.30 8.55 36.32
C VAL A 526 15.36 7.56 36.78
N GLU A 527 16.62 7.92 36.62
CA GLU A 527 17.74 7.03 36.89
C GLU A 527 17.89 6.75 38.40
N PRO A 528 17.80 5.47 38.84
CA PRO A 528 18.09 5.12 40.22
C PRO A 528 19.59 5.33 40.54
N PRO A 529 19.96 5.61 41.80
CA PRO A 529 21.36 5.87 42.21
C PRO A 529 22.27 4.64 42.17
N LYS A 530 21.74 3.46 41.85
CA LYS A 530 22.50 2.20 41.73
C LYS A 530 23.07 2.10 40.32
N GLU A 531 24.23 1.47 40.14
CA GLU A 531 24.75 1.10 38.82
C GLU A 531 24.30 -0.32 38.47
N GLY A 532 23.51 -0.48 37.41
CA GLY A 532 22.87 -1.74 37.06
C GLY A 532 23.86 -2.79 36.58
N LEU A 533 24.83 -2.39 35.76
CA LEU A 533 25.86 -3.29 35.24
C LEU A 533 26.69 -3.95 36.36
N LYS A 534 26.90 -3.26 37.49
CA LYS A 534 27.60 -3.84 38.67
C LYS A 534 26.79 -4.92 39.40
N LEU A 535 25.48 -4.99 39.15
CA LEU A 535 24.58 -5.99 39.73
C LEU A 535 24.48 -7.26 38.87
N ILE A 536 25.11 -7.27 37.69
CA ILE A 536 25.07 -8.41 36.78
C ILE A 536 26.17 -9.40 37.16
N GLU A 537 25.77 -10.63 37.47
CA GLU A 537 26.69 -11.74 37.65
C GLU A 537 27.16 -12.25 36.29
N PHE A 538 28.48 -12.30 36.09
CA PHE A 538 29.09 -12.87 34.90
C PHE A 538 29.34 -14.36 35.12
N ILE A 539 28.93 -15.17 34.15
CA ILE A 539 29.24 -16.60 34.13
C ILE A 539 30.53 -16.78 33.33
N ASP A 540 31.50 -17.51 33.88
CA ASP A 540 32.68 -17.89 33.13
C ASP A 540 32.26 -18.75 31.93
N THR A 541 32.63 -18.30 30.73
CA THR A 541 32.38 -19.01 29.47
C THR A 541 32.92 -20.44 29.45
N ASN A 542 33.93 -20.76 30.28
CA ASN A 542 34.45 -22.13 30.43
C ASN A 542 33.47 -23.07 31.16
N LEU A 543 32.52 -22.53 31.92
CA LEU A 543 31.50 -23.28 32.65
C LEU A 543 30.26 -23.60 31.79
N LEU A 544 30.15 -22.97 30.62
CA LEU A 544 29.15 -23.39 29.64
C LEU A 544 29.54 -24.80 29.21
N THR A 545 28.67 -25.79 29.44
CA THR A 545 28.78 -27.12 28.84
C THR A 545 28.73 -26.94 27.33
N MET A 546 29.90 -26.70 26.74
CA MET A 546 30.05 -26.71 25.30
C MET A 546 29.80 -28.15 24.89
N VAL A 547 28.74 -28.37 24.10
CA VAL A 547 28.63 -29.59 23.30
C VAL A 547 29.98 -29.78 22.61
N ASP A 548 30.53 -31.00 22.65
CA ASP A 548 31.78 -31.34 21.96
C ASP A 548 31.61 -31.03 20.47
N MET A 549 32.01 -29.82 20.09
CA MET A 549 31.85 -29.31 18.75
C MET A 549 33.09 -29.71 17.97
N PRO A 550 32.97 -30.53 16.92
CA PRO A 550 34.11 -30.80 16.05
C PRO A 550 34.65 -29.46 15.53
N LEU A 551 35.97 -29.24 15.65
CA LEU A 551 36.58 -27.98 15.20
C LEU A 551 36.27 -27.73 13.72
N PHE A 552 36.13 -28.79 12.93
CA PHE A 552 35.64 -28.76 11.56
C PHE A 552 34.41 -29.67 11.43
N PRO A 553 33.19 -29.12 11.26
CA PRO A 553 32.00 -29.96 11.16
C PRO A 553 31.94 -30.73 9.84
N PRO A 554 31.42 -31.97 9.83
CA PRO A 554 31.30 -32.80 8.63
C PRO A 554 30.58 -32.11 7.46
N THR A 555 29.56 -31.30 7.72
CA THR A 555 28.84 -30.51 6.72
C THR A 555 29.77 -29.58 5.92
N TYR A 556 30.69 -28.91 6.62
CA TYR A 556 31.63 -27.96 6.00
C TYR A 556 32.76 -28.67 5.25
N SER A 557 33.26 -29.79 5.77
CA SER A 557 34.30 -30.56 5.05
C SER A 557 33.71 -31.19 3.81
N THR A 558 32.49 -31.73 3.89
CA THR A 558 31.74 -32.24 2.74
C THR A 558 31.54 -31.16 1.68
N TYR A 559 31.18 -29.93 2.06
CA TYR A 559 31.10 -28.80 1.12
C TYR A 559 32.42 -28.57 0.38
N LEU A 560 33.54 -28.53 1.10
CA LEU A 560 34.86 -28.27 0.50
C LEU A 560 35.31 -29.42 -0.41
N TRP A 561 35.10 -30.67 0.02
CA TRP A 561 35.37 -31.84 -0.79
C TRP A 561 34.48 -31.87 -2.03
N ALA A 562 33.19 -31.58 -1.92
CA ALA A 562 32.29 -31.44 -3.06
C ALA A 562 32.78 -30.38 -4.05
N LYS A 563 33.27 -29.24 -3.55
CA LYS A 563 33.85 -28.18 -4.39
C LYS A 563 35.19 -28.52 -5.01
N TYR A 564 35.94 -29.45 -4.41
CA TYR A 564 37.18 -29.98 -4.99
C TYR A 564 36.91 -31.02 -6.08
N VAL A 565 35.98 -31.94 -5.83
CA VAL A 565 35.60 -32.99 -6.80
C VAL A 565 34.84 -32.41 -7.99
N ASP A 566 34.09 -31.33 -7.72
CA ASP A 566 33.27 -30.58 -8.69
C ASP A 566 32.28 -31.46 -9.48
N PRO A 567 31.42 -32.25 -8.80
CA PRO A 567 30.32 -32.93 -9.48
C PRO A 567 29.30 -31.92 -10.01
N GLU A 568 28.51 -32.34 -11.01
CA GLU A 568 27.47 -31.48 -11.59
C GLU A 568 26.52 -30.92 -10.52
N ASN A 569 26.21 -29.64 -10.63
CA ASN A 569 25.20 -28.93 -9.83
C ASN A 569 25.48 -28.73 -8.34
N VAL A 570 26.73 -28.71 -7.87
CA VAL A 570 26.99 -28.30 -6.47
C VAL A 570 26.75 -26.79 -6.31
N PRO A 571 25.80 -26.34 -5.48
CA PRO A 571 25.51 -24.90 -5.29
C PRO A 571 26.62 -24.19 -4.50
N ALA A 572 26.57 -22.86 -4.44
CA ALA A 572 27.40 -22.10 -3.49
C ALA A 572 27.02 -22.45 -2.04
N TRP A 573 27.88 -22.14 -1.06
CA TRP A 573 27.69 -22.48 0.35
C TRP A 573 26.27 -22.25 0.87
N ARG A 574 25.62 -21.12 0.52
CA ARG A 574 24.23 -20.84 0.95
C ARG A 574 23.24 -21.87 0.43
N GLY A 575 23.25 -22.13 -0.88
CA GLY A 575 22.37 -23.14 -1.47
C GLY A 575 22.74 -24.55 -1.01
N PHE A 576 24.01 -24.79 -0.68
CA PHE A 576 24.44 -26.07 -0.12
C PHE A 576 23.89 -26.29 1.29
N MET A 577 23.90 -25.26 2.14
CA MET A 577 23.26 -25.32 3.46
C MET A 577 21.74 -25.45 3.34
N GLU A 578 21.11 -24.76 2.38
CA GLU A 578 19.67 -24.89 2.10
C GLU A 578 19.28 -26.32 1.75
N LEU A 579 20.05 -26.99 0.89
CA LEU A 579 19.86 -28.42 0.58
C LEU A 579 20.05 -29.32 1.80
N PHE A 580 21.01 -29.01 2.67
CA PHE A 580 21.27 -29.77 3.90
C PHE A 580 20.16 -29.62 4.95
N SER A 581 19.47 -28.47 4.94
CA SER A 581 18.38 -28.14 5.86
C SER A 581 16.99 -28.33 5.25
N GLU A 582 16.88 -28.85 4.02
CA GLU A 582 15.61 -28.88 3.26
C GLU A 582 14.48 -29.61 4.00
N ASN A 583 14.83 -30.68 4.71
CA ASN A 583 13.88 -31.50 5.47
C ASN A 583 13.69 -31.06 6.92
N GLU A 584 14.34 -29.96 7.36
CA GLU A 584 14.16 -29.42 8.70
C GLU A 584 12.80 -28.74 8.82
N SER A 585 12.06 -29.03 9.89
CA SER A 585 10.81 -28.34 10.16
C SER A 585 11.10 -26.90 10.55
N PHE A 586 10.54 -25.94 9.81
CA PHE A 586 10.64 -24.52 10.15
C PHE A 586 9.27 -23.85 10.13
N GLN A 587 9.20 -22.73 10.83
CA GLN A 587 8.06 -21.82 10.80
C GLN A 587 8.52 -20.49 10.20
N ARG A 588 7.74 -19.94 9.26
CA ARG A 588 8.03 -18.62 8.72
C ARG A 588 7.77 -17.56 9.79
N SER A 589 8.67 -16.59 9.90
CA SER A 589 8.45 -15.41 10.72
C SER A 589 7.84 -14.29 9.89
N GLY A 590 6.82 -13.63 10.43
CA GLY A 590 6.35 -12.35 9.90
C GLY A 590 7.04 -11.17 10.59
N VAL A 591 7.14 -10.05 9.90
CA VAL A 591 7.77 -8.82 10.41
C VAL A 591 6.79 -7.66 10.26
N GLN A 592 6.55 -6.96 11.36
CA GLN A 592 5.72 -5.77 11.41
C GLN A 592 6.52 -4.58 11.92
N CYS A 593 6.59 -3.51 11.13
CA CYS A 593 7.16 -2.24 11.58
C CYS A 593 6.32 -1.66 12.71
N GLN A 594 6.97 -1.25 13.79
CA GLN A 594 6.37 -0.51 14.89
C GLN A 594 6.38 0.99 14.57
N GLN A 595 5.56 1.75 15.28
CA GLN A 595 5.64 3.20 15.25
C GLN A 595 7.00 3.67 15.78
N PHE A 596 7.45 4.83 15.30
CA PHE A 596 8.67 5.45 15.80
C PHE A 596 8.47 5.96 17.22
N ILE A 597 9.50 5.78 18.05
CA ILE A 597 9.64 6.55 19.29
C ILE A 597 10.39 7.82 18.90
N ASN A 598 9.65 8.93 18.83
CA ASN A 598 10.11 10.23 18.34
C ASN A 598 11.03 10.95 19.35
N GLU A 599 12.06 10.26 19.81
CA GLU A 599 13.08 10.74 20.74
C GLU A 599 14.45 10.23 20.32
N VAL A 600 15.51 10.87 20.83
CA VAL A 600 16.89 10.48 20.53
C VAL A 600 17.12 9.02 20.95
N PRO A 601 17.49 8.10 20.03
CA PRO A 601 17.62 6.67 20.29
C PRO A 601 18.50 6.31 21.49
N SER A 602 19.61 7.03 21.64
CA SER A 602 20.63 6.75 22.65
C SER A 602 20.26 7.26 24.05
N SER A 603 19.14 7.98 24.21
CA SER A 603 18.64 8.45 25.51
C SER A 603 18.08 7.28 26.34
N LEU A 604 18.34 7.28 27.65
CA LEU A 604 17.82 6.27 28.57
C LEU A 604 16.29 6.26 28.61
N THR A 605 15.66 7.43 28.50
CA THR A 605 14.19 7.58 28.40
C THR A 605 13.64 6.86 27.16
N THR A 606 14.30 6.98 26.01
CA THR A 606 13.89 6.33 24.76
C THR A 606 14.01 4.83 24.86
N ILE A 607 15.13 4.33 25.40
CA ILE A 607 15.36 2.89 25.60
C ILE A 607 14.33 2.35 26.60
N TYR A 608 14.11 3.02 27.73
CA TYR A 608 13.09 2.64 28.70
C TYR A 608 11.68 2.62 28.09
N THR A 609 11.35 3.63 27.28
CA THR A 609 10.09 3.69 26.53
C THR A 609 9.92 2.47 25.62
N SER A 610 10.96 2.08 24.88
CA SER A 610 10.92 0.90 24.02
C SER A 610 10.74 -0.41 24.80
N ILE A 611 11.35 -0.54 25.99
CA ILE A 611 11.14 -1.68 26.90
C ILE A 611 9.68 -1.74 27.33
N MET A 612 9.11 -0.63 27.81
CA MET A 612 7.74 -0.59 28.31
C MET A 612 6.71 -0.84 27.21
N HIS A 613 6.93 -0.29 26.01
CA HIS A 613 6.13 -0.57 24.82
C HIS A 613 6.16 -2.06 24.48
N ALA A 614 7.35 -2.65 24.33
CA ALA A 614 7.50 -4.06 24.03
C ALA A 614 6.86 -4.96 25.10
N LYS A 615 6.95 -4.60 26.38
CA LYS A 615 6.27 -5.34 27.47
C LYS A 615 4.74 -5.28 27.33
N SER A 616 4.18 -4.13 26.98
CA SER A 616 2.74 -3.99 26.71
C SER A 616 2.32 -4.92 25.56
N GLU A 617 3.02 -4.86 24.43
CA GLU A 617 2.68 -5.65 23.25
C GLU A 617 2.88 -7.15 23.48
N THR A 618 3.93 -7.55 24.21
CA THR A 618 4.17 -8.94 24.62
C THR A 618 2.97 -9.49 25.41
N ARG A 619 2.44 -8.71 26.37
CA ARG A 619 1.28 -9.11 27.18
C ARG A 619 0.00 -9.25 26.36
N LYS A 620 -0.22 -8.37 25.37
CA LYS A 620 -1.37 -8.48 24.45
C LYS A 620 -1.35 -9.80 23.66
N CYS A 621 -0.16 -10.33 23.37
CA CYS A 621 0.02 -11.62 22.69
C CYS A 621 -0.08 -12.83 23.63
N GLY A 622 -0.26 -12.63 24.95
CA GLY A 622 -0.27 -13.72 25.93
C GLY A 622 1.11 -14.32 26.24
N GLN A 623 2.19 -13.72 25.73
CA GLN A 623 3.56 -14.12 26.04
C GLN A 623 3.98 -13.54 27.40
N LYS A 624 4.75 -14.30 28.18
CA LYS A 624 5.22 -13.86 29.52
C LYS A 624 6.52 -13.06 29.45
N THR A 625 7.50 -13.57 28.70
CA THR A 625 8.84 -12.98 28.61
C THR A 625 8.91 -12.03 27.42
N THR A 626 9.34 -10.80 27.63
CA THR A 626 9.59 -9.81 26.57
C THR A 626 10.99 -10.01 26.03
N ILE A 627 11.13 -10.22 24.72
CA ILE A 627 12.43 -10.45 24.06
C ILE A 627 12.80 -9.21 23.25
N LEU A 628 13.94 -8.62 23.57
CA LEU A 628 14.47 -7.40 22.95
C LEU A 628 15.80 -7.68 22.26
N THR A 629 16.02 -7.11 21.08
CA THR A 629 17.33 -7.11 20.41
C THR A 629 17.74 -5.67 20.10
N TYR A 630 18.98 -5.34 20.43
CA TYR A 630 19.62 -4.05 20.18
C TYR A 630 21.03 -4.22 19.63
N ASP A 631 21.57 -3.18 18.99
CA ASP A 631 23.02 -3.08 18.74
C ASP A 631 23.83 -2.93 20.05
N LEU A 632 25.16 -2.97 19.98
CA LEU A 632 26.00 -2.99 21.19
C LEU A 632 25.81 -1.77 22.10
N PRO A 633 25.85 -0.52 21.61
CA PRO A 633 25.65 0.66 22.46
C PRO A 633 24.29 0.68 23.18
N LEU A 634 23.20 0.35 22.48
CA LEU A 634 21.86 0.34 23.07
C LEU A 634 21.66 -0.88 23.98
N TYR A 635 22.22 -2.04 23.62
CA TYR A 635 22.22 -3.24 24.45
C TYR A 635 22.79 -2.98 25.84
N MET A 636 23.96 -2.33 25.94
CA MET A 636 24.60 -2.04 27.22
C MET A 636 23.72 -1.17 28.12
N LYS A 637 23.11 -0.11 27.56
CA LYS A 637 22.18 0.76 28.29
C LYS A 637 20.90 0.02 28.69
N CYS A 638 20.35 -0.81 27.80
CA CYS A 638 19.18 -1.62 28.10
C CYS A 638 19.45 -2.64 29.22
N ARG A 639 20.62 -3.31 29.21
CA ARG A 639 21.05 -4.23 30.29
C ARG A 639 21.14 -3.53 31.62
N ASP A 640 21.72 -2.33 31.64
CA ASP A 640 21.83 -1.50 32.83
C ASP A 640 20.45 -1.14 33.40
N ILE A 641 19.51 -0.69 32.57
CA ILE A 641 18.13 -0.38 32.97
C ILE A 641 17.43 -1.62 33.54
N ILE A 642 17.52 -2.77 32.84
CA ILE A 642 16.88 -4.03 33.27
C ILE A 642 17.39 -4.46 34.65
N ALA A 643 18.69 -4.33 34.89
CA ALA A 643 19.30 -4.67 36.18
C ALA A 643 18.90 -3.69 37.29
N LYS A 644 18.90 -2.37 37.02
CA LYS A 644 18.50 -1.34 38.00
C LYS A 644 17.04 -1.48 38.44
N LEU A 645 16.16 -1.74 37.48
CA LEU A 645 14.71 -1.84 37.70
C LEU A 645 14.24 -3.25 38.06
N MET A 646 15.14 -4.24 38.08
CA MET A 646 14.83 -5.64 38.33
C MET A 646 13.65 -6.12 37.47
N LEU A 647 13.85 -6.17 36.16
CA LEU A 647 12.83 -6.62 35.19
C LEU A 647 13.07 -8.10 34.78
N PRO A 648 12.65 -9.09 35.57
CA PRO A 648 12.97 -10.51 35.35
C PRO A 648 12.27 -11.11 34.12
N ASP A 649 11.18 -10.50 33.68
CA ASP A 649 10.40 -10.88 32.50
C ASP A 649 10.92 -10.24 31.21
N VAL A 650 12.06 -9.54 31.24
CA VAL A 650 12.68 -8.94 30.06
C VAL A 650 14.01 -9.62 29.75
N PHE A 651 14.06 -10.30 28.62
CA PHE A 651 15.28 -10.85 28.05
C PHE A 651 15.76 -9.93 26.93
N VAL A 652 17.04 -9.52 26.97
CA VAL A 652 17.64 -8.70 25.93
C VAL A 652 18.86 -9.40 25.36
N ARG A 653 18.98 -9.35 24.02
CA ARG A 653 20.02 -9.99 23.22
C ARG A 653 20.78 -8.94 22.41
N LEU A 654 22.08 -9.19 22.20
CA LEU A 654 22.89 -8.41 21.29
C LEU A 654 22.58 -8.75 19.83
N GLY A 655 22.46 -7.75 18.96
CA GLY A 655 22.20 -7.94 17.53
C GLY A 655 23.37 -8.62 16.82
N GLY A 656 23.12 -9.82 16.27
CA GLY A 656 24.15 -10.63 15.60
C GLY A 656 24.75 -9.99 14.34
N PHE A 657 24.01 -9.10 13.66
CA PHE A 657 24.48 -8.43 12.45
C PHE A 657 25.68 -7.51 12.70
N HIS A 658 25.56 -6.54 13.61
CA HIS A 658 26.64 -5.61 13.92
C HIS A 658 27.84 -6.32 14.54
N MET A 659 27.57 -7.33 15.35
CA MET A 659 28.62 -8.16 15.94
C MET A 659 29.43 -8.90 14.86
N LEU A 660 28.78 -9.52 13.87
CA LEU A 660 29.48 -10.12 12.73
C LEU A 660 30.25 -9.08 11.92
N MET A 661 29.68 -7.89 11.68
CA MET A 661 30.40 -6.81 11.00
C MET A 661 31.70 -6.45 11.73
N SER A 662 31.65 -6.26 13.05
CA SER A 662 32.84 -6.00 13.86
C SER A 662 33.86 -7.15 13.79
N PHE A 663 33.39 -8.40 13.85
CA PHE A 663 34.29 -9.55 13.74
C PHE A 663 34.94 -9.66 12.36
N LEU A 664 34.21 -9.41 11.27
CA LEU A 664 34.76 -9.36 9.92
C LEU A 664 35.83 -8.26 9.79
N GLY A 665 35.60 -7.10 10.40
CA GLY A 665 36.61 -6.04 10.51
C GLY A 665 37.86 -6.48 11.24
N ALA A 666 37.71 -7.22 12.35
CA ALA A 666 38.85 -7.80 13.07
C ALA A 666 39.63 -8.79 12.22
N ILE A 667 38.97 -9.65 11.43
CA ILE A 667 39.65 -10.52 10.45
C ILE A 667 40.44 -9.67 9.46
N GLY A 668 39.86 -8.58 8.94
CA GLY A 668 40.55 -7.70 8.01
C GLY A 668 41.80 -7.06 8.62
N ILE A 669 41.75 -6.60 9.88
CA ILE A 669 42.92 -6.09 10.60
C ILE A 669 44.01 -7.15 10.74
N ILE A 670 43.65 -8.36 11.19
CA ILE A 670 44.60 -9.48 11.36
C ILE A 670 45.25 -9.86 10.03
N MET A 671 44.48 -9.82 8.94
CA MET A 671 44.93 -10.19 7.61
C MET A 671 45.56 -9.02 6.84
N GLY A 672 45.69 -7.84 7.44
CA GLY A 672 46.28 -6.67 6.79
C GLY A 672 47.70 -6.97 6.30
N GLY A 673 47.95 -6.75 5.01
CA GLY A 673 49.27 -7.00 4.41
C GLY A 673 49.60 -8.48 4.15
N SER A 674 48.67 -9.41 4.41
CA SER A 674 48.84 -10.84 4.09
C SER A 674 48.72 -11.18 2.59
N GLY A 675 48.32 -10.21 1.77
CA GLY A 675 47.95 -10.41 0.36
C GLY A 675 46.48 -10.85 0.16
N LEU A 676 45.67 -10.87 1.22
CA LEU A 676 44.24 -11.14 1.12
C LEU A 676 43.54 -10.14 0.18
N GLU A 677 43.89 -8.86 0.28
CA GLU A 677 43.38 -7.77 -0.55
C GLU A 677 43.70 -8.02 -2.02
N SER A 678 44.96 -8.33 -2.35
CA SER A 678 45.40 -8.63 -3.71
C SER A 678 44.66 -9.82 -4.32
N ILE A 679 44.29 -10.81 -3.50
CA ILE A 679 43.50 -11.95 -3.97
C ILE A 679 42.05 -11.55 -4.20
N TRP A 680 41.49 -10.68 -3.36
CA TRP A 680 40.13 -10.17 -3.55
C TRP A 680 40.02 -9.22 -4.75
N GLU A 681 41.11 -8.55 -5.17
CA GLU A 681 41.15 -7.71 -6.37
C GLU A 681 40.87 -8.48 -7.66
N LEU A 682 41.02 -9.81 -7.65
CA LEU A 682 40.65 -10.68 -8.76
C LEU A 682 39.12 -10.73 -9.01
N ALA A 683 38.30 -10.42 -8.00
CA ALA A 683 36.84 -10.54 -8.06
C ALA A 683 36.09 -9.26 -7.69
N TYR A 684 36.74 -8.31 -7.03
CA TYR A 684 36.14 -7.08 -6.53
C TYR A 684 37.01 -5.87 -6.88
N ALA A 685 36.38 -4.71 -7.10
CA ALA A 685 37.11 -3.46 -7.29
C ALA A 685 37.81 -3.03 -5.99
N SER A 686 39.04 -2.49 -6.09
CA SER A 686 39.89 -2.12 -4.94
C SER A 686 39.20 -1.22 -3.91
N GLU A 687 38.36 -0.28 -4.35
CA GLU A 687 37.64 0.61 -3.42
C GLU A 687 36.56 -0.12 -2.60
N SER A 688 36.00 -1.21 -3.14
CA SER A 688 35.07 -2.06 -2.38
C SER A 688 35.82 -2.87 -1.32
N ILE A 689 37.06 -3.26 -1.59
CA ILE A 689 37.86 -4.14 -0.74
C ILE A 689 38.20 -3.46 0.58
N LYS A 690 38.60 -2.18 0.56
CA LYS A 690 38.86 -1.41 1.80
C LYS A 690 37.69 -1.51 2.77
N LYS A 691 36.48 -1.19 2.28
CA LYS A 691 35.26 -1.28 3.07
C LYS A 691 34.98 -2.71 3.55
N MET A 692 35.27 -3.72 2.75
CA MET A 692 35.09 -5.13 3.13
C MET A 692 36.09 -5.57 4.21
N MET A 693 37.34 -5.12 4.14
CA MET A 693 38.38 -5.35 5.15
C MET A 693 38.02 -4.69 6.48
N ASP A 694 37.39 -3.52 6.45
CA ASP A 694 36.89 -2.85 7.65
C ASP A 694 35.59 -3.49 8.21
N GLY A 695 35.14 -4.62 7.66
CA GLY A 695 33.88 -5.28 8.04
C GLY A 695 32.61 -4.55 7.55
N HIS A 696 32.78 -3.39 6.90
CA HIS A 696 31.72 -2.65 6.22
C HIS A 696 31.37 -3.33 4.88
N ASN A 697 30.32 -2.87 4.19
CA ASN A 697 29.78 -3.60 3.02
C ASN A 697 29.53 -5.10 3.31
N TYR A 698 28.91 -5.40 4.46
CA TYR A 698 28.69 -6.74 5.02
C TYR A 698 28.43 -7.84 3.99
N SER A 699 27.44 -7.67 3.10
CA SER A 699 27.07 -8.70 2.12
C SER A 699 28.22 -9.06 1.17
N ARG A 700 29.04 -8.08 0.78
CA ARG A 700 30.22 -8.31 -0.06
C ARG A 700 31.36 -8.95 0.74
N ALA A 701 31.60 -8.49 1.97
CA ALA A 701 32.61 -9.05 2.86
C ALA A 701 32.34 -10.55 3.11
N VAL A 702 31.14 -10.90 3.59
CA VAL A 702 30.73 -12.30 3.81
C VAL A 702 30.90 -13.14 2.55
N ARG A 703 30.50 -12.63 1.38
CA ARG A 703 30.67 -13.34 0.11
C ARG A 703 32.16 -13.57 -0.22
N ALA A 704 33.02 -12.58 -0.02
CA ALA A 704 34.44 -12.69 -0.28
C ALA A 704 35.14 -13.68 0.66
N HIS A 705 34.80 -13.67 1.95
CA HIS A 705 35.27 -14.67 2.91
C HIS A 705 34.81 -16.10 2.54
N ILE A 706 33.54 -16.30 2.13
CA ILE A 706 33.06 -17.60 1.66
C ILE A 706 33.84 -18.07 0.41
N LEU A 707 34.08 -17.19 -0.56
CA LEU A 707 34.85 -17.52 -1.76
C LEU A 707 36.30 -17.88 -1.41
N LYS A 708 36.91 -17.14 -0.50
CA LYS A 708 38.29 -17.39 -0.05
C LYS A 708 38.39 -18.69 0.74
N PHE A 709 37.45 -18.95 1.65
CA PHE A 709 37.31 -20.19 2.38
C PHE A 709 37.19 -21.39 1.43
N LYS A 710 36.34 -21.28 0.40
CA LYS A 710 36.24 -22.29 -0.66
C LYS A 710 37.58 -22.49 -1.38
N ALA A 711 38.23 -21.42 -1.84
CA ALA A 711 39.47 -21.51 -2.60
C ALA A 711 40.60 -22.17 -1.80
N LEU A 712 40.80 -21.75 -0.54
CA LEU A 712 41.77 -22.36 0.37
C LEU A 712 41.42 -23.81 0.66
N GLY A 713 40.13 -24.11 0.88
CA GLY A 713 39.67 -25.48 1.11
C GLY A 713 39.98 -26.42 -0.05
N ILE A 714 39.80 -25.97 -1.30
CA ILE A 714 40.17 -26.74 -2.49
C ILE A 714 41.68 -27.00 -2.54
N VAL A 715 42.50 -25.97 -2.27
CA VAL A 715 43.97 -26.12 -2.21
C VAL A 715 44.38 -27.14 -1.15
N ILE A 716 43.73 -27.13 0.02
CA ILE A 716 43.98 -28.10 1.09
C ILE A 716 43.57 -29.51 0.65
N CYS A 717 42.39 -29.68 0.04
CA CYS A 717 41.93 -30.98 -0.48
C CYS A 717 42.92 -31.58 -1.50
N VAL A 718 43.52 -30.74 -2.37
CA VAL A 718 44.55 -31.17 -3.33
C VAL A 718 45.80 -31.70 -2.62
N SER A 719 46.13 -31.17 -1.45
CA SER A 719 47.33 -31.51 -0.68
C SER A 719 47.19 -32.74 0.23
N ILE A 720 45.98 -33.33 0.32
CA ILE A 720 45.70 -34.55 1.09
C ILE A 720 46.01 -35.78 0.24
N GLU A 721 46.69 -36.77 0.82
CA GLU A 721 47.15 -37.96 0.10
C GLU A 721 45.98 -38.88 -0.29
N GLU A 722 45.04 -39.06 0.63
CA GLU A 722 43.85 -39.90 0.53
C GLU A 722 42.74 -39.29 -0.35
N LYS A 723 43.00 -38.16 -1.03
CA LYS A 723 42.04 -37.46 -1.91
C LYS A 723 41.42 -38.35 -2.99
N GLY A 724 42.13 -39.41 -3.41
CA GLY A 724 41.62 -40.39 -4.37
C GLY A 724 40.45 -41.21 -3.84
N GLU A 725 40.53 -41.66 -2.59
CA GLU A 725 39.44 -42.39 -1.91
C GLU A 725 38.22 -41.48 -1.72
N ILE A 726 38.46 -40.24 -1.26
CA ILE A 726 37.40 -39.28 -0.98
C ILE A 726 36.62 -38.87 -2.24
N LYS A 727 37.28 -38.82 -3.41
CA LYS A 727 36.61 -38.59 -4.70
C LYS A 727 35.50 -39.61 -4.97
N GLY A 728 35.76 -40.89 -4.69
CA GLY A 728 34.77 -41.96 -4.86
C GLY A 728 33.57 -41.78 -3.93
N VAL A 729 33.84 -41.46 -2.66
CA VAL A 729 32.82 -41.20 -1.64
C VAL A 729 31.92 -40.03 -2.06
N ILE A 730 32.49 -38.86 -2.37
CA ILE A 730 31.71 -37.69 -2.79
C ILE A 730 30.90 -37.95 -4.06
N ALA A 731 31.47 -38.62 -5.06
CA ALA A 731 30.74 -38.94 -6.28
C ALA A 731 29.53 -39.85 -6.01
N SER A 732 29.67 -40.83 -5.11
CA SER A 732 28.56 -41.69 -4.70
C SER A 732 27.50 -40.91 -3.90
N LEU A 733 27.95 -40.07 -2.97
CA LEU A 733 27.12 -39.27 -2.09
C LEU A 733 26.28 -38.26 -2.88
N MET A 734 26.87 -37.56 -3.84
CA MET A 734 26.16 -36.56 -4.66
C MET A 734 25.13 -37.19 -5.61
N ARG A 735 25.34 -38.43 -6.06
CA ARG A 735 24.32 -39.18 -6.84
C ARG A 735 23.11 -39.54 -6.01
N VAL A 736 23.33 -39.93 -4.75
CA VAL A 736 22.23 -40.26 -3.82
C VAL A 736 21.52 -39.00 -3.35
N TRP A 737 22.26 -37.91 -3.13
CA TRP A 737 21.74 -36.65 -2.62
C TRP A 737 20.63 -36.06 -3.48
N GLN A 738 20.76 -36.14 -4.81
CA GLN A 738 19.71 -35.69 -5.73
C GLN A 738 18.37 -36.41 -5.52
N LYS A 739 18.38 -37.59 -4.90
CA LYS A 739 17.17 -38.38 -4.59
C LYS A 739 16.79 -38.33 -3.12
N ASN A 740 17.76 -38.21 -2.21
CA ASN A 740 17.54 -38.14 -0.77
C ASN A 740 18.68 -37.39 -0.06
N PRO A 741 18.49 -36.10 0.26
CA PRO A 741 19.49 -35.30 0.98
C PRO A 741 19.85 -35.87 2.36
N LEU A 742 21.13 -35.82 2.71
CA LEU A 742 21.57 -36.04 4.09
C LEU A 742 21.02 -34.94 4.99
N LYS A 743 20.45 -35.32 6.15
CA LYS A 743 19.97 -34.36 7.14
C LYS A 743 21.14 -33.79 7.94
N LEU A 744 20.98 -32.56 8.41
CA LEU A 744 22.01 -31.88 9.20
C LEU A 744 22.39 -32.67 10.46
N GLY A 745 21.39 -33.20 11.19
CA GLY A 745 21.60 -34.02 12.39
C GLY A 745 22.28 -35.38 12.14
N ASP A 746 22.12 -35.93 10.93
CA ASP A 746 22.70 -37.24 10.57
C ASP A 746 24.19 -37.12 10.19
N SER A 747 24.62 -35.92 9.78
CA SER A 747 25.97 -35.67 9.28
C SER A 747 27.06 -35.93 10.33
N ASP A 748 26.76 -35.68 11.60
CA ASP A 748 27.66 -35.96 12.72
C ASP A 748 27.69 -37.44 13.09
N SER A 749 26.77 -38.26 12.59
CA SER A 749 26.73 -39.71 12.83
C SER A 749 27.34 -40.53 11.68
N ASP A 750 27.43 -39.94 10.49
CA ASP A 750 27.95 -40.59 9.28
C ASP A 750 29.47 -40.81 9.36
N LYS A 751 29.89 -42.06 9.18
CA LYS A 751 31.31 -42.47 9.29
C LYS A 751 32.18 -41.90 8.18
N ASP A 752 31.65 -41.81 6.95
CA ASP A 752 32.39 -41.32 5.81
C ASP A 752 32.56 -39.79 5.88
N LEU A 753 31.51 -39.08 6.29
CA LEU A 753 31.59 -37.64 6.51
C LEU A 753 32.55 -37.29 7.66
N LYS A 754 32.52 -38.05 8.76
CA LYS A 754 33.49 -37.92 9.85
C LYS A 754 34.92 -38.16 9.39
N LYS A 755 35.18 -39.25 8.65
CA LYS A 755 36.50 -39.53 8.05
C LYS A 755 36.99 -38.35 7.21
N MET A 756 36.13 -37.80 6.35
CA MET A 756 36.46 -36.63 5.52
C MET A 756 36.81 -35.39 6.36
N SER A 757 36.07 -35.17 7.45
CA SER A 757 36.33 -34.07 8.37
C SER A 757 37.65 -34.23 9.12
N ASP A 758 37.92 -35.44 9.63
CA ASP A 758 39.14 -35.76 10.37
C ASP A 758 40.40 -35.64 9.51
N LEU A 759 40.34 -36.10 8.25
CA LEU A 759 41.43 -35.93 7.28
C LEU A 759 41.71 -34.45 7.01
N PHE A 760 40.65 -33.67 6.76
CA PHE A 760 40.78 -32.25 6.50
C PHE A 760 41.37 -31.51 7.72
N TYR A 761 40.88 -31.83 8.91
CA TYR A 761 41.34 -31.22 10.15
C TYR A 761 42.79 -31.62 10.50
N THR A 762 43.16 -32.88 10.28
CA THR A 762 44.54 -33.35 10.45
C THR A 762 45.49 -32.58 9.53
N LYS A 763 45.08 -32.36 8.28
CA LYS A 763 45.88 -31.57 7.34
C LYS A 763 46.02 -30.12 7.78
N LEU A 764 44.95 -29.49 8.29
CA LEU A 764 45.02 -28.15 8.87
C LEU A 764 46.03 -28.06 10.04
N LYS A 765 46.03 -29.05 10.95
CA LYS A 765 47.01 -29.09 12.06
C LYS A 765 48.45 -29.18 11.56
N GLN A 766 48.70 -30.02 10.55
CA GLN A 766 50.02 -30.13 9.94
C GLN A 766 50.45 -28.78 9.35
N LEU A 767 49.60 -28.17 8.51
CA LEU A 767 49.87 -26.87 7.88
C LEU A 767 50.13 -25.77 8.92
N LYS A 768 49.36 -25.75 10.03
CA LYS A 768 49.53 -24.77 11.12
C LYS A 768 50.92 -24.81 11.75
N ASN A 769 51.57 -25.97 11.75
CA ASN A 769 52.89 -26.18 12.33
C ASN A 769 54.04 -26.05 11.32
N ASN A 770 53.74 -25.86 10.03
CA ASN A 770 54.78 -25.79 9.00
C ASN A 770 55.59 -24.49 9.09
N ASP A 771 54.91 -23.34 9.05
CA ASP A 771 55.55 -22.02 9.07
C ASP A 771 54.58 -20.93 9.55
N PRO A 772 55.07 -19.74 9.94
CA PRO A 772 54.22 -18.64 10.43
C PRO A 772 53.16 -18.16 9.43
N THR A 773 53.43 -18.20 8.13
CA THR A 773 52.49 -17.77 7.09
C THR A 773 51.37 -18.80 6.95
N ALA A 774 51.71 -20.09 6.91
CA ALA A 774 50.71 -21.16 6.92
C ALA A 774 49.85 -21.09 8.20
N LYS A 775 50.46 -20.82 9.36
CA LYS A 775 49.73 -20.61 10.62
C LYS A 775 48.71 -19.47 10.52
N LEU A 776 49.07 -18.33 9.94
CA LEU A 776 48.17 -17.19 9.72
C LEU A 776 46.98 -17.56 8.84
N TRP A 777 47.21 -18.25 7.71
CA TRP A 777 46.13 -18.67 6.81
C TRP A 777 45.23 -19.74 7.42
N VAL A 778 45.76 -20.62 8.27
CA VAL A 778 44.94 -21.57 9.04
C VAL A 778 44.07 -20.82 10.07
N GLN A 779 44.63 -19.83 10.78
CA GLN A 779 43.84 -18.97 11.69
C GLN A 779 42.73 -18.22 10.95
N TYR A 780 42.99 -17.75 9.72
CA TYR A 780 41.96 -17.15 8.86
C TYR A 780 40.82 -18.13 8.55
N ILE A 781 41.14 -19.39 8.20
CA ILE A 781 40.14 -20.42 7.93
C ILE A 781 39.30 -20.68 9.19
N GLU A 782 39.93 -20.79 10.36
CA GLU A 782 39.26 -20.96 11.66
C GLU A 782 38.31 -19.76 11.94
N ALA A 783 38.76 -18.53 11.71
CA ALA A 783 37.95 -17.32 11.90
C ALA A 783 36.72 -17.29 10.99
N VAL A 784 36.91 -17.56 9.69
CA VAL A 784 35.80 -17.60 8.73
C VAL A 784 34.84 -18.73 9.07
N LEU A 785 35.32 -19.88 9.55
CA LEU A 785 34.45 -20.96 10.00
C LEU A 785 33.56 -20.53 11.16
N PHE A 786 34.07 -19.78 12.15
CA PHE A 786 33.24 -19.23 13.22
C PHE A 786 32.17 -18.27 12.71
N VAL A 787 32.49 -17.42 11.72
CA VAL A 787 31.48 -16.57 11.06
C VAL A 787 30.38 -17.41 10.43
N LEU A 788 30.74 -18.44 9.69
CA LEU A 788 29.74 -19.28 9.01
C LEU A 788 28.90 -20.08 10.01
N ARG A 789 29.49 -20.56 11.10
CA ARG A 789 28.78 -21.28 12.17
C ARG A 789 27.84 -20.36 12.95
N PHE A 790 28.23 -19.12 13.18
CA PHE A 790 27.34 -18.14 13.80
C PHE A 790 26.16 -17.80 12.86
N ILE A 791 26.41 -17.62 11.56
CA ILE A 791 25.35 -17.43 10.57
C ILE A 791 24.40 -18.64 10.54
N GLU A 792 24.95 -19.86 10.58
CA GLU A 792 24.16 -21.09 10.66
C GLU A 792 23.30 -21.09 11.93
N ALA A 793 23.87 -20.79 13.10
CA ALA A 793 23.14 -20.75 14.37
C ALA A 793 21.96 -19.78 14.32
N GLU A 794 22.18 -18.56 13.84
CA GLU A 794 21.15 -17.53 13.68
C GLU A 794 20.07 -17.94 12.67
N ARG A 795 20.44 -18.60 11.57
CA ARG A 795 19.51 -18.98 10.51
C ARG A 795 18.67 -20.20 10.83
N LEU A 796 19.24 -21.16 11.58
CA LEU A 796 18.54 -22.36 12.01
C LEU A 796 17.80 -22.17 13.36
N GLY A 797 17.99 -21.03 14.04
CA GLY A 797 17.46 -20.84 15.39
C GLY A 797 18.09 -21.82 16.40
N ASN A 798 19.34 -22.23 16.18
CA ASN A 798 20.05 -23.17 17.04
C ASN A 798 20.61 -22.45 18.27
N TRP A 799 19.83 -22.49 19.36
CA TRP A 799 20.14 -21.81 20.63
C TRP A 799 21.36 -22.36 21.36
N ASP A 800 21.74 -23.61 21.14
CA ASP A 800 22.95 -24.19 21.76
C ASP A 800 24.20 -23.72 21.00
N LEU A 801 24.12 -23.66 19.66
CA LEU A 801 25.24 -23.24 18.82
C LEU A 801 25.51 -21.73 18.90
N HIS A 802 24.47 -20.91 19.09
CA HIS A 802 24.59 -19.45 19.17
C HIS A 802 25.58 -18.97 20.25
N PRO A 803 25.44 -19.30 21.55
CA PRO A 803 26.37 -18.86 22.58
C PRO A 803 27.77 -19.47 22.39
N ILE A 804 27.86 -20.71 21.90
CA ILE A 804 29.15 -21.36 21.64
C ILE A 804 29.93 -20.59 20.58
N THR A 805 29.30 -20.28 19.45
CA THR A 805 29.94 -19.54 18.35
C THR A 805 30.25 -18.11 18.74
N LEU A 806 29.36 -17.46 19.51
CA LEU A 806 29.61 -16.13 20.08
C LEU A 806 30.88 -16.11 20.94
N VAL A 807 31.03 -17.06 21.86
CA VAL A 807 32.23 -17.18 22.70
C VAL A 807 33.47 -17.39 21.85
N LYS A 808 33.42 -18.25 20.82
CA LYS A 808 34.56 -18.50 19.92
C LYS A 808 34.96 -17.27 19.11
N LEU A 809 33.99 -16.51 18.60
CA LEU A 809 34.27 -15.23 17.93
C LEU A 809 35.00 -14.26 18.87
N LEU A 810 34.51 -14.10 20.11
CA LEU A 810 35.13 -13.20 21.09
C LEU A 810 36.51 -13.67 21.54
N GLN A 811 36.69 -14.96 21.81
CA GLN A 811 37.99 -15.56 22.15
C GLN A 811 39.00 -15.35 21.02
N HIS A 812 38.59 -15.57 19.76
CA HIS A 812 39.47 -15.40 18.62
C HIS A 812 39.95 -13.94 18.45
N ILE A 813 39.06 -12.95 18.67
CA ILE A 813 39.46 -11.54 18.71
C ILE A 813 40.48 -11.31 19.83
N ARG A 814 40.17 -11.75 21.05
CA ARG A 814 41.05 -11.56 22.21
C ARG A 814 42.44 -12.12 21.96
N ASP A 815 42.51 -13.35 21.48
CA ASP A 815 43.77 -14.07 21.33
C ASP A 815 44.59 -13.58 20.11
N SER A 816 43.95 -12.93 19.14
CA SER A 816 44.61 -12.50 17.88
C SER A 816 44.84 -10.99 17.75
N VAL A 817 44.08 -10.16 18.47
CA VAL A 817 44.10 -8.68 18.34
C VAL A 817 44.57 -7.98 19.62
N LEU A 818 44.38 -8.60 20.79
CA LEU A 818 44.77 -8.02 22.09
C LEU A 818 46.09 -8.54 22.73
N PRO A 819 47.00 -9.29 22.07
CA PRO A 819 48.35 -9.46 22.59
C PRO A 819 49.22 -8.21 22.34
#